data_AF-A0A374NBG0-F1
#
_entry.id   AF-A0A374NBG0-F1
#
_cell.length_a   1.000
_cell.length_b   1.000
_cell.length_c   1.000
_cell.angle_alpha   90.00
_cell.angle_beta   90.00
_cell.angle_gamma   90.00
#
_symmetry.space_group_name_H-M   'P 1'
#
loop_
_entity.id
_entity.type
_entity.pdbx_description
1 polymer ?
#
loop_
_entity_poly.entity_id
_entity_poly.type
_entity_poly.pdbx_seq_one_letter_code
_entity_poly.pdbx_strand_id
1 'polypeptide(L)'
;MLKYILLFIRKGKLMKNNHNLLMKMKNLEKFSGAIKRCVAIAMASMLFATTGFSLDTHPVKAQEVSSSADKIEVPETSKDAFKKYEKISGIGEDTILGADFTYYQQCVNPKNPEWKKTYKDYMSQPLDDIFEYVQEQGINTITLKVAVDPTENDNYLSLNEAMKTLKAVKQSKAKIKTNLVLLYSDSMTYANKQSLPNGWTKEDAVKEAQDYTTEVIAKLKAEDIAPSIITIGNEVNCNFLDIKKEWDSFVGMASIAEIIKKNDIKVALSLSKPENLQWLIEQFGYAKVDYDYLGVNLYPDDETNSYVENLKKIVEQNASKVQFFVSGVQYDRVNDKNTANVYTQADSVYKLLSATIDEKNAGGLIYTDAAYAGSWKSFFDDEGDAQVSMAIFAYAQGNQPDTSRDPYKYGDDTGLKQQKVTIKKVQNMSDSTIRGIDISSYTALKKAGVKYYDNEGKEASLLKVLSDNGVNYIRIRIWNDPYNEKGETYGGGSNDVKAGLEIAKEAAKYNIKVLLGFHYSDFWADPAVQLLPKDWKKDKDNQEKMCLNVYEFTKETLEQFKDAGADIGMVQVGNEISQGMMGIMHKTKANVWQEEEKSTIIDSYLSAGARAVRECTPDALVAIHLDNLNLGMYKDAMNAWERDNVDYDVLGASSYAFWAGKNMLENVRKAGEYVASRGKLFAVLETSWLNSQKDADGTVNMANNTNGAVYKVGPQGQADMLSDLYNAILSNDNGLGAFYWEGAWIPVRAGWVNWKYNKEMANEFGTGWAAENAEGYYPTSKLYYNENPVWGGNSWDNQTLFDDKGYPLDSLRFYRDAISSNTKYSRVVVALCDKNNNVLEYRVVKVVPGKSITYTLPDIK
;
A
#
# COMPACT_ATOMS: atom_id res chain seq x y z
N MET A 1 -28.57 -11.50 12.47
CA MET A 1 -27.51 -12.31 13.13
C MET A 1 -27.43 -13.74 12.62
N LEU A 2 -28.47 -14.60 12.73
CA LEU A 2 -28.43 -15.98 12.21
C LEU A 2 -28.24 -16.08 10.67
N LYS A 3 -28.81 -15.11 9.93
CA LYS A 3 -28.59 -14.96 8.47
C LYS A 3 -27.16 -14.54 8.11
N TYR A 4 -26.47 -13.82 9.01
CA TYR A 4 -25.07 -13.41 8.84
C TYR A 4 -24.11 -14.56 9.15
N ILE A 5 -24.41 -15.38 10.16
CA ILE A 5 -23.65 -16.59 10.49
C ILE A 5 -23.76 -17.64 9.36
N LEU A 6 -24.93 -17.80 8.75
CA LEU A 6 -25.13 -18.69 7.58
C LEU A 6 -24.44 -18.19 6.30
N LEU A 7 -24.27 -16.87 6.14
CA LEU A 7 -23.46 -16.30 5.07
C LEU A 7 -21.96 -16.46 5.31
N PHE A 8 -21.52 -16.38 6.58
CA PHE A 8 -20.13 -16.60 6.99
C PHE A 8 -19.71 -18.08 6.80
N ILE A 9 -20.62 -19.04 7.04
CA ILE A 9 -20.36 -20.48 6.83
C ILE A 9 -20.32 -20.86 5.35
N ARG A 10 -21.00 -20.10 4.45
CA ARG A 10 -20.96 -20.35 3.00
C ARG A 10 -19.77 -19.72 2.29
N LYS A 11 -19.08 -18.77 2.92
CA LYS A 11 -17.88 -18.11 2.36
C LYS A 11 -16.67 -18.34 3.26
N GLY A 12 -16.02 -19.49 3.09
CA GLY A 12 -14.58 -19.60 3.29
C GLY A 12 -14.11 -20.53 4.41
N LYS A 13 -13.12 -21.36 4.04
CA LYS A 13 -11.85 -21.49 4.76
C LYS A 13 -11.93 -21.32 6.29
N LEU A 14 -12.47 -22.32 6.98
CA LEU A 14 -11.92 -22.85 8.23
C LEU A 14 -12.68 -24.14 8.56
N MET A 15 -11.96 -25.13 9.11
CA MET A 15 -12.42 -26.45 9.57
C MET A 15 -12.25 -27.65 8.61
N LYS A 16 -10.99 -27.99 8.33
CA LYS A 16 -10.57 -29.39 8.49
C LYS A 16 -10.24 -29.56 9.99
N ASN A 17 -10.74 -30.63 10.60
CA ASN A 17 -10.65 -30.98 12.03
C ASN A 17 -11.75 -30.41 12.93
N ASN A 18 -12.99 -30.91 12.79
CA ASN A 18 -13.82 -31.31 13.93
C ASN A 18 -15.09 -32.05 13.49
N HIS A 19 -14.94 -33.33 13.14
CA HIS A 19 -16.03 -34.20 12.69
C HIS A 19 -17.10 -34.45 13.78
N ASN A 20 -16.75 -34.24 15.06
CA ASN A 20 -17.65 -34.45 16.20
C ASN A 20 -18.65 -33.31 16.46
N LEU A 21 -18.41 -32.09 15.95
CA LEU A 21 -19.32 -30.96 16.16
C LEU A 21 -20.53 -31.01 15.21
N LEU A 22 -20.31 -31.44 13.96
CA LEU A 22 -21.35 -31.59 12.93
C LEU A 22 -22.36 -32.70 13.26
N MET A 23 -21.90 -33.80 13.87
CA MET A 23 -22.77 -34.90 14.33
C MET A 23 -23.67 -34.49 15.51
N LYS A 24 -23.20 -33.58 16.38
CA LYS A 24 -24.02 -33.08 17.51
C LYS A 24 -25.07 -32.04 17.09
N MET A 25 -24.88 -31.33 15.98
CA MET A 25 -25.85 -30.34 15.49
C MET A 25 -27.01 -30.94 14.67
N LYS A 26 -26.84 -32.12 14.05
CA LYS A 26 -27.92 -32.77 13.27
C LYS A 26 -29.15 -33.21 14.10
N ASN A 27 -29.05 -33.26 15.43
CA ASN A 27 -30.18 -33.62 16.30
C ASN A 27 -31.01 -32.44 16.83
N LEU A 28 -30.70 -31.19 16.43
CA LEU A 28 -31.39 -29.98 16.92
C LEU A 28 -32.59 -29.53 16.07
N GLU A 29 -32.92 -30.24 14.99
CA GLU A 29 -34.11 -29.95 14.18
C GLU A 29 -35.43 -30.37 14.85
N LYS A 30 -35.39 -31.14 15.94
CA LYS A 30 -36.59 -31.70 16.61
C LYS A 30 -37.21 -30.84 17.73
N PHE A 31 -36.71 -29.64 18.02
CA PHE A 31 -37.22 -28.81 19.13
C PHE A 31 -37.82 -27.46 18.66
N SER A 32 -38.94 -27.08 19.28
CA SER A 32 -39.70 -25.85 18.98
C SER A 32 -39.04 -24.57 19.53
N GLY A 33 -39.44 -23.42 18.97
CA GLY A 33 -38.67 -22.17 18.93
C GLY A 33 -38.27 -21.49 20.25
N ALA A 34 -38.90 -21.83 21.39
CA ALA A 34 -38.52 -21.26 22.68
C ALA A 34 -37.24 -21.92 23.28
N ILE A 35 -37.07 -23.23 23.07
CA ILE A 35 -35.91 -23.98 23.60
C ILE A 35 -34.62 -23.65 22.82
N LYS A 36 -34.74 -23.31 21.53
CA LYS A 36 -33.62 -22.86 20.68
C LYS A 36 -32.97 -21.56 21.18
N ARG A 37 -33.72 -20.68 21.86
CA ARG A 37 -33.18 -19.42 22.42
C ARG A 37 -32.41 -19.65 23.72
N CYS A 38 -32.89 -20.53 24.60
CA CYS A 38 -32.19 -20.84 25.86
C CYS A 38 -30.88 -21.61 25.64
N VAL A 39 -30.84 -22.52 24.66
CA VAL A 39 -29.62 -23.31 24.35
C VAL A 39 -28.56 -22.47 23.65
N ALA A 40 -28.94 -21.48 22.84
CA ALA A 40 -27.99 -20.54 22.22
C ALA A 40 -27.35 -19.59 23.26
N ILE A 41 -28.11 -19.16 24.28
CA ILE A 41 -27.61 -18.33 25.39
C ILE A 41 -26.69 -19.14 26.31
N ALA A 42 -26.99 -20.43 26.55
CA ALA A 42 -26.15 -21.33 27.34
C ALA A 42 -24.82 -21.72 26.65
N MET A 43 -24.80 -21.83 25.31
CA MET A 43 -23.57 -22.12 24.57
C MET A 43 -22.68 -20.88 24.39
N ALA A 44 -23.24 -19.67 24.32
CA ALA A 44 -22.47 -18.43 24.36
C ALA A 44 -21.76 -18.24 25.72
N SER A 45 -22.41 -18.61 26.83
CA SER A 45 -21.84 -18.51 28.18
C SER A 45 -20.76 -19.56 28.48
N MET A 46 -20.75 -20.71 27.81
CA MET A 46 -19.63 -21.67 27.89
C MET A 46 -18.37 -21.26 27.09
N LEU A 47 -18.53 -20.45 26.03
CA LEU A 47 -17.36 -19.89 25.31
C LEU A 47 -16.65 -18.79 26.12
N PHE A 48 -17.37 -18.03 26.93
CA PHE A 48 -16.78 -17.01 27.82
C PHE A 48 -16.13 -17.59 29.09
N ALA A 49 -16.45 -18.82 29.48
CA ALA A 49 -15.90 -19.45 30.69
C ALA A 49 -14.60 -20.26 30.45
N THR A 50 -14.17 -20.45 29.21
CA THR A 50 -12.95 -21.21 28.86
C THR A 50 -11.79 -20.35 28.38
N THR A 51 -11.98 -19.03 28.30
CA THR A 51 -10.93 -18.03 28.07
C THR A 51 -10.85 -17.13 29.30
N GLY A 52 -10.09 -17.57 30.30
CA GLY A 52 -10.00 -16.88 31.58
C GLY A 52 -9.56 -15.42 31.43
N PHE A 53 -10.45 -14.49 31.77
CA PHE A 53 -10.13 -13.15 32.24
C PHE A 53 -11.05 -12.84 33.42
N SER A 54 -10.47 -12.86 34.62
CA SER A 54 -11.09 -12.35 35.84
C SER A 54 -11.01 -10.81 35.80
N LEU A 55 -12.15 -10.17 35.98
CA LEU A 55 -12.27 -8.75 36.29
C LEU A 55 -12.10 -8.58 37.80
N ASP A 56 -10.93 -8.12 38.24
CA ASP A 56 -10.76 -7.49 39.54
C ASP A 56 -10.37 -6.03 39.33
N THR A 57 -11.23 -5.15 39.81
CA THR A 57 -11.07 -3.71 39.89
C THR A 57 -10.31 -3.34 41.16
N HIS A 58 -9.28 -2.48 41.08
CA HIS A 58 -9.01 -1.35 41.99
C HIS A 58 -7.70 -0.59 41.61
N PRO A 59 -7.55 0.69 42.03
CA PRO A 59 -6.91 1.74 41.23
C PRO A 59 -5.46 2.11 41.64
N VAL A 60 -4.86 2.98 40.82
CA VAL A 60 -3.67 3.85 41.07
C VAL A 60 -2.30 3.24 40.75
N LYS A 61 -1.63 3.71 39.68
CA LYS A 61 -0.62 4.80 39.67
C LYS A 61 0.01 4.93 38.27
N ALA A 62 0.29 6.16 37.85
CA ALA A 62 1.05 6.46 36.64
C ALA A 62 2.43 5.79 36.70
N GLN A 63 2.74 4.96 35.69
CA GLN A 63 4.06 4.37 35.50
C GLN A 63 4.50 4.68 34.07
N GLU A 64 5.69 5.25 33.97
CA GLU A 64 6.32 5.76 32.75
C GLU A 64 6.26 4.73 31.62
N VAL A 65 5.83 5.20 30.43
CA VAL A 65 5.82 4.41 29.21
C VAL A 65 7.26 4.06 28.85
N SER A 66 7.66 2.81 29.11
CA SER A 66 8.92 2.28 28.60
C SER A 66 8.83 2.21 27.08
N SER A 67 9.71 2.94 26.41
CA SER A 67 9.96 2.90 24.98
C SER A 67 10.33 1.48 24.54
N SER A 68 9.33 0.70 24.13
CA SER A 68 9.52 -0.48 23.28
C SER A 68 8.40 -0.52 22.25
N ALA A 69 8.33 0.55 21.45
CA ALA A 69 7.77 0.40 20.11
C ALA A 69 8.71 -0.57 19.39
N ASP A 70 8.22 -1.78 19.12
CA ASP A 70 8.85 -2.73 18.21
C ASP A 70 9.33 -1.96 16.98
N LYS A 71 10.64 -1.84 16.83
CA LYS A 71 11.24 -1.29 15.62
C LYS A 71 10.76 -2.14 14.45
N ILE A 72 9.88 -1.59 13.64
CA ILE A 72 9.63 -2.12 12.30
C ILE A 72 10.89 -1.79 11.52
N GLU A 73 11.81 -2.75 11.43
CA GLU A 73 12.95 -2.66 10.52
C GLU A 73 12.42 -2.64 9.09
N VAL A 74 12.44 -1.46 8.47
CA VAL A 74 12.32 -1.32 7.02
C VAL A 74 13.61 -1.87 6.44
N PRO A 75 13.60 -2.92 5.60
CA PRO A 75 14.82 -3.49 5.06
C PRO A 75 15.62 -2.42 4.30
N GLU A 76 16.94 -2.42 4.51
CA GLU A 76 17.91 -1.96 3.51
C GLU A 76 17.41 -2.37 2.13
N THR A 77 17.42 -1.42 1.18
CA THR A 77 16.84 -1.54 -0.17
C THR A 77 16.80 -2.99 -0.67
N SER A 78 15.62 -3.50 -1.05
CA SER A 78 15.39 -4.90 -1.45
C SER A 78 16.43 -5.50 -2.41
N LYS A 79 17.12 -4.65 -3.17
CA LYS A 79 18.26 -4.95 -4.04
C LYS A 79 19.50 -5.54 -3.33
N ASP A 80 19.74 -5.19 -2.07
CA ASP A 80 20.94 -5.59 -1.33
C ASP A 80 20.67 -6.73 -0.32
N ALA A 81 19.40 -6.98 0.02
CA ALA A 81 18.99 -7.97 1.02
C ALA A 81 19.47 -9.41 0.72
N PHE A 82 19.68 -9.75 -0.55
CA PHE A 82 20.16 -11.07 -0.97
C PHE A 82 21.69 -11.17 -1.08
N LYS A 83 22.43 -10.05 -1.04
CA LYS A 83 23.90 -10.06 -1.15
C LYS A 83 24.62 -10.78 0.00
N LYS A 84 23.91 -11.02 1.10
CA LYS A 84 24.41 -11.81 2.24
C LYS A 84 24.56 -13.31 1.95
N TYR A 85 23.93 -13.83 0.91
CA TYR A 85 23.99 -15.25 0.57
C TYR A 85 25.25 -15.55 -0.25
N GLU A 86 26.04 -16.49 0.23
CA GLU A 86 27.25 -16.94 -0.45
C GLU A 86 26.97 -18.09 -1.42
N LYS A 87 27.88 -18.28 -2.38
CA LYS A 87 27.83 -19.43 -3.28
C LYS A 87 27.99 -20.73 -2.46
N ILE A 88 27.07 -21.67 -2.65
CA ILE A 88 27.17 -23.00 -2.07
C ILE A 88 28.15 -23.83 -2.92
N SER A 89 29.22 -24.31 -2.29
CA SER A 89 30.20 -25.19 -2.94
C SER A 89 29.58 -26.57 -3.19
N GLY A 90 29.86 -27.17 -4.36
CA GLY A 90 29.31 -28.47 -4.75
C GLY A 90 28.11 -28.40 -5.71
N ILE A 91 27.52 -27.23 -5.96
CA ILE A 91 26.50 -27.09 -7.01
C ILE A 91 27.12 -27.35 -8.38
N GLY A 92 26.52 -28.28 -9.13
CA GLY A 92 26.95 -28.69 -10.46
C GLY A 92 25.80 -29.17 -11.35
N GLU A 93 26.15 -29.81 -12.47
CA GLU A 93 25.18 -30.27 -13.47
C GLU A 93 24.19 -31.30 -12.93
N ASP A 94 24.58 -32.11 -11.94
CA ASP A 94 23.71 -33.14 -11.35
C ASP A 94 22.84 -32.63 -10.20
N THR A 95 23.06 -31.40 -9.70
CA THR A 95 22.25 -30.79 -8.64
C THR A 95 20.82 -30.54 -9.14
N ILE A 96 19.82 -30.84 -8.31
CA ILE A 96 18.41 -30.56 -8.60
C ILE A 96 18.02 -29.24 -7.93
N LEU A 97 18.01 -28.15 -8.70
CA LEU A 97 17.43 -26.86 -8.30
C LEU A 97 16.03 -26.78 -8.91
N GLY A 98 15.09 -27.47 -8.28
CA GLY A 98 13.81 -27.85 -8.86
C GLY A 98 12.63 -26.96 -8.48
N ALA A 99 11.72 -26.75 -9.42
CA ALA A 99 10.44 -26.09 -9.20
C ALA A 99 9.27 -26.95 -9.74
N ASP A 100 8.24 -27.13 -8.93
CA ASP A 100 7.02 -27.86 -9.30
C ASP A 100 6.06 -26.99 -10.11
N PHE A 101 5.80 -27.39 -11.35
CA PHE A 101 4.93 -26.72 -12.33
C PHE A 101 3.64 -27.49 -12.61
N THR A 102 3.28 -28.46 -11.77
CA THR A 102 2.09 -29.30 -11.99
C THR A 102 0.81 -28.47 -12.17
N TYR A 103 0.67 -27.34 -11.46
CA TYR A 103 -0.48 -26.43 -11.57
C TYR A 103 -0.42 -25.45 -12.77
N TYR A 104 0.68 -25.41 -13.54
CA TYR A 104 0.92 -24.38 -14.55
C TYR A 104 -0.22 -24.28 -15.57
N GLN A 105 -0.64 -25.40 -16.17
CA GLN A 105 -1.72 -25.38 -17.18
C GLN A 105 -3.05 -24.92 -16.60
N GLN A 106 -3.35 -25.23 -15.33
CA GLN A 106 -4.55 -24.76 -14.67
C GLN A 106 -4.51 -23.24 -14.50
N CYS A 107 -3.36 -22.68 -14.13
CA CYS A 107 -3.16 -21.24 -13.98
C CYS A 107 -3.19 -20.49 -15.31
N VAL A 108 -2.79 -21.08 -16.44
CA VAL A 108 -2.83 -20.37 -17.75
C VAL A 108 -4.07 -20.66 -18.58
N ASN A 109 -5.00 -21.49 -18.09
CA ASN A 109 -6.15 -21.95 -18.87
C ASN A 109 -7.12 -20.79 -19.21
N PRO A 110 -7.24 -20.40 -20.49
CA PRO A 110 -8.12 -19.30 -20.88
C PRO A 110 -9.61 -19.64 -20.72
N LYS A 111 -9.95 -20.93 -20.66
CA LYS A 111 -11.33 -21.40 -20.46
C LYS A 111 -11.78 -21.30 -19.01
N ASN A 112 -10.90 -20.94 -18.09
CA ASN A 112 -11.22 -20.77 -16.69
C ASN A 112 -10.80 -19.37 -16.20
N PRO A 113 -11.66 -18.34 -16.41
CA PRO A 113 -11.31 -16.95 -16.11
C PRO A 113 -10.94 -16.70 -14.65
N GLU A 114 -11.47 -17.50 -13.72
CA GLU A 114 -11.16 -17.42 -12.29
C GLU A 114 -9.70 -17.81 -11.99
N TRP A 115 -9.12 -18.69 -12.82
CA TRP A 115 -7.78 -19.22 -12.65
C TRP A 115 -6.77 -18.67 -13.64
N LYS A 116 -7.21 -18.01 -14.72
CA LYS A 116 -6.34 -17.41 -15.72
C LYS A 116 -5.44 -16.35 -15.09
N LYS A 117 -4.17 -16.69 -14.90
CA LYS A 117 -3.10 -15.80 -14.45
C LYS A 117 -2.19 -15.42 -15.61
N THR A 118 -1.61 -14.23 -15.49
CA THR A 118 -0.49 -13.78 -16.32
C THR A 118 0.72 -13.74 -15.41
N TYR A 119 1.72 -14.58 -15.68
CA TYR A 119 2.95 -14.56 -14.90
C TYR A 119 3.77 -13.32 -15.23
N LYS A 120 4.34 -12.71 -14.21
CA LYS A 120 5.06 -11.45 -14.30
C LYS A 120 6.38 -11.51 -13.53
N ASP A 121 7.32 -10.64 -13.90
CA ASP A 121 8.58 -10.46 -13.20
C ASP A 121 8.41 -9.78 -11.83
N TYR A 122 9.52 -9.51 -11.16
CA TYR A 122 9.53 -8.82 -9.86
C TYR A 122 8.98 -7.38 -9.93
N MET A 123 9.04 -6.74 -11.09
CA MET A 123 8.51 -5.39 -11.38
C MET A 123 7.06 -5.43 -11.89
N SER A 124 6.38 -6.56 -11.68
CA SER A 124 5.00 -6.81 -12.11
C SER A 124 4.78 -6.65 -13.63
N GLN A 125 5.83 -6.83 -14.44
CA GLN A 125 5.75 -6.81 -15.90
C GLN A 125 5.47 -8.22 -16.46
N PRO A 126 4.54 -8.38 -17.42
CA PRO A 126 4.25 -9.68 -18.02
C PRO A 126 5.50 -10.36 -18.59
N LEU A 127 5.65 -11.66 -18.32
CA LEU A 127 6.71 -12.48 -18.87
C LEU A 127 6.31 -13.02 -20.25
N ASP A 128 7.20 -12.88 -21.22
CA ASP A 128 7.05 -13.52 -22.54
C ASP A 128 7.31 -15.05 -22.45
N ASP A 129 8.27 -15.45 -21.62
CA ASP A 129 8.62 -16.86 -21.39
C ASP A 129 8.96 -17.11 -19.91
N ILE A 130 8.07 -17.80 -19.20
CA ILE A 130 8.26 -18.13 -17.78
C ILE A 130 9.44 -19.08 -17.55
N PHE A 131 9.74 -19.97 -18.49
CA PHE A 131 10.79 -20.97 -18.29
C PHE A 131 12.18 -20.33 -18.40
N GLU A 132 12.36 -19.38 -19.33
CA GLU A 132 13.57 -18.57 -19.40
C GLU A 132 13.74 -17.75 -18.11
N TYR A 133 12.67 -17.11 -17.64
CA TYR A 133 12.70 -16.32 -16.41
C TYR A 133 13.08 -17.14 -15.17
N VAL A 134 12.46 -18.30 -14.93
CA VAL A 134 12.84 -19.13 -13.76
C VAL A 134 14.25 -19.70 -13.89
N GLN A 135 14.73 -19.93 -15.12
CA GLN A 135 16.14 -20.31 -15.35
C GLN A 135 17.10 -19.21 -14.92
N GLU A 136 16.80 -17.96 -15.26
CA GLU A 136 17.58 -16.79 -14.85
C GLU A 136 17.62 -16.64 -13.33
N GLN A 137 16.54 -17.04 -12.64
CA GLN A 137 16.50 -17.11 -11.17
C GLN A 137 17.22 -18.34 -10.58
N GLY A 138 17.85 -19.17 -11.42
CA GLY A 138 18.70 -20.29 -11.02
C GLY A 138 18.00 -21.64 -10.94
N ILE A 139 16.72 -21.74 -11.29
CA ILE A 139 16.02 -23.03 -11.41
C ILE A 139 16.60 -23.79 -12.61
N ASN A 140 16.96 -25.06 -12.40
CA ASN A 140 17.56 -25.90 -13.44
C ASN A 140 16.72 -27.14 -13.78
N THR A 141 15.63 -27.38 -13.05
CA THR A 141 14.76 -28.54 -13.22
C THR A 141 13.28 -28.16 -13.04
N ILE A 142 12.44 -28.39 -14.04
CA ILE A 142 10.97 -28.31 -13.90
C ILE A 142 10.41 -29.68 -13.56
N THR A 143 9.60 -29.75 -12.50
CA THR A 143 8.94 -30.99 -12.07
C THR A 143 7.45 -30.96 -12.38
N LEU A 144 6.90 -32.09 -12.84
CA LEU A 144 5.47 -32.30 -13.09
C LEU A 144 5.03 -33.62 -12.46
N LYS A 145 3.88 -33.63 -11.78
CA LYS A 145 3.30 -34.82 -11.15
C LYS A 145 2.13 -35.34 -11.98
N VAL A 146 2.09 -36.65 -12.22
CA VAL A 146 1.10 -37.28 -13.09
C VAL A 146 0.39 -38.44 -12.40
N ALA A 147 -0.93 -38.36 -12.36
CA ALA A 147 -1.83 -39.41 -11.91
C ALA A 147 -2.16 -40.39 -13.06
N VAL A 148 -2.60 -41.60 -12.71
CA VAL A 148 -2.98 -42.63 -13.68
C VAL A 148 -4.30 -42.25 -14.37
N ASP A 149 -5.38 -42.11 -13.60
CA ASP A 149 -6.68 -41.66 -14.09
C ASP A 149 -7.28 -40.58 -13.16
N PRO A 150 -6.80 -39.33 -13.23
CA PRO A 150 -7.29 -38.27 -12.36
C PRO A 150 -8.74 -37.90 -12.63
N THR A 151 -9.46 -37.55 -11.57
CA THR A 151 -10.82 -37.05 -11.68
C THR A 151 -10.86 -35.71 -12.43
N GLU A 152 -12.05 -35.30 -12.89
CA GLU A 152 -12.23 -34.01 -13.57
C GLU A 152 -11.73 -32.82 -12.74
N ASN A 153 -11.88 -32.88 -11.41
CA ASN A 153 -11.39 -31.85 -10.49
C ASN A 153 -9.86 -31.84 -10.34
N ASP A 154 -9.20 -32.96 -10.64
CA ASP A 154 -7.75 -33.15 -10.54
C ASP A 154 -7.07 -33.24 -11.90
N ASN A 155 -7.73 -32.76 -12.97
CA ASN A 155 -7.23 -32.85 -14.34
C ASN A 155 -5.85 -32.17 -14.55
N TYR A 156 -5.42 -31.28 -13.64
CA TYR A 156 -4.07 -30.72 -13.62
C TYR A 156 -2.97 -31.78 -13.39
N LEU A 157 -3.31 -32.95 -12.83
CA LEU A 157 -2.45 -34.12 -12.71
C LEU A 157 -2.49 -35.04 -13.94
N SER A 158 -3.24 -34.71 -14.98
CA SER A 158 -3.33 -35.60 -16.15
C SER A 158 -2.04 -35.57 -16.98
N LEU A 159 -1.74 -36.71 -17.62
CA LEU A 159 -0.63 -36.79 -18.57
C LEU A 159 -0.76 -35.75 -19.69
N ASN A 160 -1.99 -35.43 -20.11
CA ASN A 160 -2.23 -34.44 -21.16
C ASN A 160 -1.79 -33.03 -20.73
N GLU A 161 -2.10 -32.60 -19.51
CA GLU A 161 -1.64 -31.29 -19.01
C GLU A 161 -0.11 -31.27 -18.80
N ALA A 162 0.47 -32.37 -18.31
CA ALA A 162 1.92 -32.50 -18.20
C ALA A 162 2.60 -32.40 -19.59
N MET A 163 2.09 -33.11 -20.60
CA MET A 163 2.59 -33.07 -21.98
C MET A 163 2.53 -31.66 -22.58
N LYS A 164 1.45 -30.90 -22.33
CA LYS A 164 1.38 -29.49 -22.77
C LYS A 164 2.48 -28.65 -22.14
N THR A 165 2.76 -28.85 -20.86
CA THR A 165 3.82 -28.13 -20.15
C THR A 165 5.20 -28.52 -20.67
N LEU A 166 5.46 -29.82 -20.88
CA LEU A 166 6.73 -30.29 -21.48
C LEU A 166 6.94 -29.75 -22.90
N LYS A 167 5.88 -29.69 -23.72
CA LYS A 167 5.93 -29.05 -25.05
C LYS A 167 6.28 -27.56 -24.94
N ALA A 168 5.71 -26.85 -23.96
CA ALA A 168 6.01 -25.44 -23.72
C ALA A 168 7.46 -25.25 -23.26
N VAL A 169 7.97 -26.07 -22.34
CA VAL A 169 9.40 -26.07 -21.92
C VAL A 169 10.30 -26.32 -23.14
N LYS A 170 9.96 -27.27 -24.00
CA LYS A 170 10.75 -27.56 -25.20
C LYS A 170 10.75 -26.44 -26.24
N GLN A 171 9.64 -25.72 -26.37
CA GLN A 171 9.50 -24.57 -27.27
C GLN A 171 10.19 -23.31 -26.72
N SER A 172 10.40 -23.25 -25.41
CA SER A 172 11.18 -22.21 -24.75
C SER A 172 12.65 -22.24 -25.18
N LYS A 173 13.35 -21.10 -25.02
CA LYS A 173 14.81 -21.02 -25.13
C LYS A 173 15.52 -21.55 -23.88
N ALA A 174 14.77 -21.85 -22.82
CA ALA A 174 15.32 -22.31 -21.56
C ALA A 174 16.03 -23.66 -21.72
N LYS A 175 17.21 -23.79 -21.11
CA LYS A 175 17.97 -25.03 -21.02
C LYS A 175 17.75 -25.68 -19.66
N ILE A 176 16.50 -26.03 -19.37
CA ILE A 176 16.08 -26.63 -18.11
C ILE A 176 15.80 -28.13 -18.28
N LYS A 177 16.26 -28.94 -17.33
CA LYS A 177 15.92 -30.36 -17.22
C LYS A 177 14.45 -30.53 -16.82
N THR A 178 13.85 -31.65 -17.19
CA THR A 178 12.47 -31.97 -16.79
C THR A 178 12.43 -33.25 -15.96
N ASN A 179 11.65 -33.23 -14.89
CA ASN A 179 11.37 -34.37 -14.03
C ASN A 179 9.87 -34.69 -14.05
N LEU A 180 9.52 -35.93 -14.39
CA LEU A 180 8.14 -36.39 -14.35
C LEU A 180 7.95 -37.37 -13.19
N VAL A 181 7.13 -36.99 -12.22
CA VAL A 181 6.78 -37.83 -11.08
C VAL A 181 5.55 -38.65 -11.42
N LEU A 182 5.71 -39.97 -11.52
CA LEU A 182 4.59 -40.88 -11.75
C LEU A 182 4.04 -41.30 -10.39
N LEU A 183 2.79 -40.94 -10.11
CA LEU A 183 2.17 -41.15 -8.80
C LEU A 183 1.76 -42.61 -8.57
N TYR A 184 1.46 -43.35 -9.65
CA TYR A 184 0.84 -44.68 -9.59
C TYR A 184 -0.42 -44.69 -8.70
N SER A 185 -1.22 -43.63 -8.84
CA SER A 185 -2.48 -43.39 -8.16
C SER A 185 -3.31 -42.44 -9.01
N ASP A 186 -4.63 -42.44 -8.81
CA ASP A 186 -5.56 -41.51 -9.47
C ASP A 186 -5.54 -40.11 -8.85
N SER A 187 -4.84 -39.93 -7.73
CA SER A 187 -4.78 -38.65 -7.02
C SER A 187 -3.41 -38.41 -6.39
N MET A 188 -3.18 -37.19 -5.93
CA MET A 188 -1.96 -36.83 -5.21
C MET A 188 -1.80 -37.67 -3.94
N THR A 189 -0.64 -38.28 -3.77
CA THR A 189 -0.27 -39.09 -2.61
C THR A 189 0.41 -38.24 -1.54
N TYR A 190 0.15 -38.53 -0.26
CA TYR A 190 0.70 -37.77 0.87
C TYR A 190 0.98 -38.67 2.07
N ALA A 191 2.02 -38.35 2.83
CA ALA A 191 2.33 -38.90 4.15
C ALA A 191 2.24 -40.42 4.23
N ASN A 192 2.93 -41.12 3.32
CA ASN A 192 2.94 -42.58 3.23
C ASN A 192 1.54 -43.19 3.01
N LYS A 193 0.65 -42.47 2.32
CA LYS A 193 -0.66 -42.98 1.87
C LYS A 193 -0.69 -43.02 0.35
N GLN A 194 -0.94 -44.20 -0.18
CA GLN A 194 -1.18 -44.43 -1.59
C GLN A 194 -2.44 -45.27 -1.75
N SER A 195 -3.18 -45.04 -2.83
CA SER A 195 -4.31 -45.86 -3.24
C SER A 195 -4.09 -46.29 -4.68
N LEU A 196 -4.39 -47.55 -4.97
CA LEU A 196 -4.32 -48.07 -6.32
C LEU A 196 -5.29 -47.31 -7.24
N PRO A 197 -4.90 -47.07 -8.50
CA PRO A 197 -5.79 -46.58 -9.54
C PRO A 197 -7.05 -47.44 -9.67
N ASN A 198 -8.15 -46.82 -10.12
CA ASN A 198 -9.39 -47.52 -10.40
C ASN A 198 -9.16 -48.62 -11.45
N GLY A 199 -9.59 -49.84 -11.11
CA GLY A 199 -9.42 -51.02 -11.96
C GLY A 199 -8.15 -51.82 -11.70
N TRP A 200 -7.18 -51.29 -10.95
CA TRP A 200 -6.00 -52.06 -10.52
C TRP A 200 -6.33 -52.89 -9.28
N THR A 201 -5.78 -54.09 -9.21
CA THR A 201 -5.88 -55.00 -8.07
C THR A 201 -4.51 -55.17 -7.41
N LYS A 202 -4.48 -55.69 -6.17
CA LYS A 202 -3.17 -55.92 -5.50
C LYS A 202 -2.37 -57.02 -6.19
N GLU A 203 -3.04 -57.91 -6.91
CA GLU A 203 -2.45 -59.04 -7.63
C GLU A 203 -1.78 -58.61 -8.95
N ASP A 204 -2.32 -57.60 -9.66
CA ASP A 204 -1.81 -57.12 -10.95
C ASP A 204 -1.10 -55.76 -10.88
N ALA A 205 -1.13 -55.04 -9.75
CA ALA A 205 -0.62 -53.69 -9.61
C ALA A 205 0.80 -53.46 -10.17
N VAL A 206 1.73 -54.41 -9.98
CA VAL A 206 3.09 -54.29 -10.54
C VAL A 206 3.07 -54.33 -12.06
N LYS A 207 2.27 -55.23 -12.65
CA LYS A 207 2.14 -55.36 -14.11
C LYS A 207 1.46 -54.14 -14.71
N GLU A 208 0.39 -53.66 -14.09
CA GLU A 208 -0.30 -52.44 -14.50
C GLU A 208 0.61 -51.20 -14.40
N ALA A 209 1.42 -51.11 -13.34
CA ALA A 209 2.42 -50.04 -13.20
C ALA A 209 3.52 -50.08 -14.28
N GLN A 210 3.96 -51.27 -14.68
CA GLN A 210 4.91 -51.46 -15.79
C GLN A 210 4.30 -51.02 -17.12
N ASP A 211 3.07 -51.43 -17.39
CA ASP A 211 2.37 -51.12 -18.63
C ASP A 211 2.07 -49.62 -18.72
N TYR A 212 1.59 -49.01 -17.64
CA TYR A 212 1.41 -47.56 -17.53
C TYR A 212 2.73 -46.79 -17.76
N THR A 213 3.82 -47.19 -17.10
CA THR A 213 5.13 -46.53 -17.28
C THR A 213 5.61 -46.63 -18.73
N THR A 214 5.46 -47.80 -19.35
CA THR A 214 5.84 -48.04 -20.74
C THR A 214 5.01 -47.18 -21.70
N GLU A 215 3.70 -47.11 -21.49
CA GLU A 215 2.79 -46.31 -22.29
C GLU A 215 3.09 -44.80 -22.18
N VAL A 216 3.30 -44.31 -20.96
CA VAL A 216 3.66 -42.90 -20.71
C VAL A 216 4.95 -42.55 -21.44
N ILE A 217 6.02 -43.35 -21.29
CA ILE A 217 7.30 -43.10 -21.97
C ILE A 217 7.13 -43.13 -23.50
N ALA A 218 6.38 -44.10 -24.03
CA ALA A 218 6.13 -44.20 -25.46
C ALA A 218 5.41 -42.95 -26.00
N LYS A 219 4.38 -42.46 -25.29
CA LYS A 219 3.66 -41.23 -25.63
C LYS A 219 4.57 -40.00 -25.61
N LEU A 220 5.42 -39.86 -24.60
CA LEU A 220 6.35 -38.74 -24.47
C LEU A 220 7.43 -38.76 -25.55
N LYS A 221 7.97 -39.93 -25.89
CA LYS A 221 8.94 -40.09 -26.98
C LYS A 221 8.34 -39.83 -28.36
N ALA A 222 7.10 -40.25 -28.60
CA ALA A 222 6.40 -40.00 -29.86
C ALA A 222 6.24 -38.49 -30.17
N GLU A 223 6.20 -37.68 -29.12
CA GLU A 223 6.06 -36.22 -29.18
C GLU A 223 7.41 -35.49 -28.98
N ASP A 224 8.50 -36.24 -28.88
CA ASP A 224 9.87 -35.76 -28.66
C ASP A 224 9.98 -34.85 -27.42
N ILE A 225 9.30 -35.21 -26.33
CA ILE A 225 9.25 -34.47 -25.05
C ILE A 225 9.60 -35.38 -23.86
N ALA A 226 10.43 -36.40 -24.09
CA ALA A 226 10.86 -37.31 -23.04
C ALA A 226 11.61 -36.54 -21.94
N PRO A 227 11.29 -36.77 -20.64
CA PRO A 227 11.91 -36.05 -19.55
C PRO A 227 13.34 -36.53 -19.29
N SER A 228 14.15 -35.66 -18.68
CA SER A 228 15.51 -36.01 -18.24
C SER A 228 15.50 -36.99 -17.07
N ILE A 229 14.48 -36.88 -16.21
CA ILE A 229 14.31 -37.67 -14.99
C ILE A 229 12.86 -38.18 -14.92
N ILE A 230 12.66 -39.43 -14.52
CA ILE A 230 11.36 -39.92 -14.05
C ILE A 230 11.49 -40.32 -12.59
N THR A 231 10.61 -39.76 -11.76
CA THR A 231 10.53 -40.10 -10.34
C THR A 231 9.45 -41.15 -10.12
N ILE A 232 9.80 -42.26 -9.46
CA ILE A 232 8.87 -43.34 -9.11
C ILE A 232 8.18 -42.99 -7.79
N GLY A 233 6.88 -42.75 -7.85
CA GLY A 233 6.03 -42.43 -6.71
C GLY A 233 6.21 -41.02 -6.17
N ASN A 234 5.35 -40.64 -5.22
CA ASN A 234 5.45 -39.41 -4.44
C ASN A 234 5.08 -39.72 -2.99
N GLU A 235 5.98 -39.47 -2.03
CA GLU A 235 5.74 -39.76 -0.62
C GLU A 235 5.43 -41.24 -0.33
N VAL A 236 6.13 -42.17 -0.99
CA VAL A 236 5.93 -43.63 -0.86
C VAL A 236 7.12 -44.33 -0.19
N ASN A 237 6.88 -45.32 0.68
CA ASN A 237 7.92 -46.18 1.27
C ASN A 237 7.66 -47.65 0.88
N CYS A 238 7.59 -48.57 1.87
CA CYS A 238 7.19 -49.97 1.67
C CYS A 238 5.73 -50.13 1.19
N ASN A 239 4.92 -49.07 1.32
CA ASN A 239 3.53 -49.02 0.88
C ASN A 239 3.36 -48.77 -0.63
N PHE A 240 4.43 -48.71 -1.43
CA PHE A 240 4.33 -48.47 -2.87
C PHE A 240 3.38 -49.48 -3.54
N LEU A 241 2.40 -48.98 -4.29
CA LEU A 241 1.29 -49.74 -4.89
C LEU A 241 0.32 -50.41 -3.87
N ASP A 242 0.40 -50.08 -2.58
CA ASP A 242 -0.44 -50.64 -1.51
C ASP A 242 -0.50 -52.20 -1.52
N ILE A 243 0.59 -52.85 -1.92
CA ILE A 243 0.64 -54.33 -2.05
C ILE A 243 0.85 -54.94 -0.66
N LYS A 244 0.23 -56.10 -0.39
CA LYS A 244 0.18 -56.73 0.95
C LYS A 244 1.55 -57.17 1.50
N LYS A 245 2.52 -57.46 0.63
CA LYS A 245 3.87 -57.86 1.02
C LYS A 245 4.82 -56.74 0.65
N GLU A 246 5.47 -56.16 1.64
CA GLU A 246 6.42 -55.06 1.47
C GLU A 246 7.54 -55.39 0.45
N TRP A 247 7.97 -56.65 0.40
CA TRP A 247 8.96 -57.11 -0.57
C TRP A 247 8.52 -56.91 -2.02
N ASP A 248 7.24 -57.13 -2.31
CA ASP A 248 6.71 -57.03 -3.68
C ASP A 248 6.68 -55.58 -4.15
N SER A 249 6.55 -54.61 -3.25
CA SER A 249 6.68 -53.17 -3.52
C SER A 249 8.08 -52.82 -4.04
N PHE A 250 9.14 -53.34 -3.41
CA PHE A 250 10.52 -53.10 -3.83
C PHE A 250 10.85 -53.77 -5.17
N VAL A 251 10.36 -55.00 -5.40
CA VAL A 251 10.47 -55.69 -6.69
C VAL A 251 9.73 -54.91 -7.79
N GLY A 252 8.56 -54.37 -7.48
CA GLY A 252 7.80 -53.49 -8.37
C GLY A 252 8.61 -52.27 -8.78
N MET A 253 9.17 -51.53 -7.81
CA MET A 253 10.04 -50.38 -8.07
C MET A 253 11.24 -50.76 -8.95
N ALA A 254 11.90 -51.89 -8.69
CA ALA A 254 13.05 -52.34 -9.48
C ALA A 254 12.68 -52.58 -10.95
N SER A 255 11.53 -53.21 -11.19
CA SER A 255 11.07 -53.50 -12.54
C SER A 255 10.66 -52.25 -13.32
N ILE A 256 10.09 -51.25 -12.64
CA ILE A 256 9.75 -49.95 -13.23
C ILE A 256 11.02 -49.16 -13.55
N ALA A 257 11.98 -49.15 -12.63
CA ALA A 257 13.29 -48.52 -12.83
C ALA A 257 14.01 -49.09 -14.07
N GLU A 258 13.97 -50.42 -14.25
CA GLU A 258 14.52 -51.07 -15.44
C GLU A 258 13.88 -50.56 -16.75
N ILE A 259 12.56 -50.37 -16.77
CA ILE A 259 11.84 -49.82 -17.94
C ILE A 259 12.30 -48.39 -18.25
N ILE A 260 12.42 -47.55 -17.22
CA ILE A 260 12.85 -46.15 -17.37
C ILE A 260 14.30 -46.09 -17.88
N LYS A 261 15.21 -46.87 -17.28
CA LYS A 261 16.64 -46.91 -17.66
C LYS A 261 16.87 -47.40 -19.08
N LYS A 262 16.10 -48.40 -19.55
CA LYS A 262 16.14 -48.86 -20.96
C LYS A 262 15.80 -47.78 -21.98
N ASN A 263 15.25 -46.66 -21.53
CA ASN A 263 14.86 -45.54 -22.35
C ASN A 263 15.83 -44.34 -22.25
N ASP A 264 17.00 -44.52 -21.62
CA ASP A 264 18.04 -43.50 -21.39
C ASP A 264 17.57 -42.32 -20.52
N ILE A 265 16.66 -42.59 -19.59
CA ILE A 265 16.12 -41.61 -18.64
C ILE A 265 16.65 -41.91 -17.24
N LYS A 266 17.06 -40.86 -16.50
CA LYS A 266 17.49 -41.01 -15.10
C LYS A 266 16.31 -41.36 -14.20
N VAL A 267 16.53 -42.22 -13.21
CA VAL A 267 15.51 -42.67 -12.26
C VAL A 267 15.70 -41.96 -10.93
N ALA A 268 14.62 -41.39 -10.40
CA ALA A 268 14.56 -40.87 -9.04
C ALA A 268 13.51 -41.64 -8.21
N LEU A 269 13.71 -41.72 -6.89
CA LEU A 269 12.69 -42.18 -5.95
C LEU A 269 12.21 -40.99 -5.11
N SER A 270 10.94 -40.93 -4.72
CA SER A 270 10.40 -39.90 -3.81
C SER A 270 9.72 -40.55 -2.60
N LEU A 271 10.47 -40.60 -1.51
CA LEU A 271 10.05 -41.22 -0.27
C LEU A 271 9.30 -40.26 0.64
N SER A 272 8.43 -40.80 1.49
CA SER A 272 7.96 -40.06 2.67
C SER A 272 9.05 -40.07 3.75
N LYS A 273 9.00 -39.13 4.71
CA LYS A 273 9.96 -39.03 5.84
C LYS A 273 10.25 -40.43 6.45
N PRO A 274 11.42 -41.04 6.20
CA PRO A 274 11.68 -42.43 6.60
C PRO A 274 12.07 -42.53 8.08
N GLU A 275 11.57 -43.57 8.76
CA GLU A 275 12.03 -43.92 10.12
C GLU A 275 13.45 -44.49 10.11
N ASN A 276 13.78 -45.30 9.11
CA ASN A 276 15.11 -45.89 8.93
C ASN A 276 15.51 -45.91 7.44
N LEU A 277 16.25 -44.89 7.00
CA LEU A 277 16.69 -44.75 5.61
C LEU A 277 17.72 -45.82 5.22
N GLN A 278 18.63 -46.20 6.13
CA GLN A 278 19.65 -47.20 5.84
C GLN A 278 19.01 -48.55 5.48
N TRP A 279 18.02 -48.98 6.26
CA TRP A 279 17.29 -50.22 5.98
C TRP A 279 16.60 -50.17 4.61
N LEU A 280 15.98 -49.04 4.24
CA LEU A 280 15.36 -48.87 2.93
C LEU A 280 16.38 -48.98 1.79
N ILE A 281 17.55 -48.35 1.94
CA ILE A 281 18.65 -48.46 0.95
C ILE A 281 19.09 -49.92 0.78
N GLU A 282 19.22 -50.67 1.88
CA GLU A 282 19.54 -52.10 1.84
C GLU A 282 18.46 -52.90 1.10
N GLN A 283 17.17 -52.62 1.35
CA GLN A 283 16.07 -53.29 0.64
C GLN A 283 16.07 -52.98 -0.85
N PHE A 284 16.30 -51.72 -1.24
CA PHE A 284 16.45 -51.34 -2.64
C PHE A 284 17.63 -52.06 -3.30
N GLY A 285 18.75 -52.22 -2.57
CA GLY A 285 19.91 -52.99 -3.02
C GLY A 285 19.58 -54.47 -3.25
N TYR A 286 18.88 -55.12 -2.30
CA TYR A 286 18.48 -56.53 -2.44
C TYR A 286 17.48 -56.74 -3.59
N ALA A 287 16.53 -55.82 -3.76
CA ALA A 287 15.58 -55.85 -4.86
C ALA A 287 16.18 -55.43 -6.21
N LYS A 288 17.42 -54.89 -6.21
CA LYS A 288 18.13 -54.36 -7.38
C LYS A 288 17.41 -53.18 -8.06
N VAL A 289 16.87 -52.26 -7.27
CA VAL A 289 16.31 -51.01 -7.80
C VAL A 289 17.48 -50.17 -8.34
N ASP A 290 17.43 -49.80 -9.63
CA ASP A 290 18.47 -48.99 -10.29
C ASP A 290 18.03 -47.52 -10.38
N TYR A 291 18.52 -46.68 -9.45
CA TYR A 291 18.14 -45.28 -9.31
C TYR A 291 19.37 -44.37 -9.22
N ASP A 292 19.25 -43.17 -9.78
CA ASP A 292 20.27 -42.12 -9.77
C ASP A 292 20.08 -41.15 -8.60
N TYR A 293 18.82 -40.91 -8.22
CA TYR A 293 18.46 -39.95 -7.18
C TYR A 293 17.56 -40.58 -6.10
N LEU A 294 17.86 -40.30 -4.84
CA LEU A 294 17.04 -40.68 -3.69
C LEU A 294 16.44 -39.43 -3.05
N GLY A 295 15.16 -39.23 -3.28
CA GLY A 295 14.41 -38.08 -2.81
C GLY A 295 13.64 -38.38 -1.53
N VAL A 296 13.61 -37.41 -0.61
CA VAL A 296 12.68 -37.42 0.54
C VAL A 296 11.85 -36.15 0.53
N ASN A 297 10.54 -36.30 0.63
CA ASN A 297 9.60 -35.19 0.72
C ASN A 297 9.39 -34.80 2.20
N LEU A 298 9.41 -33.50 2.48
CA LEU A 298 9.51 -32.95 3.83
C LEU A 298 8.41 -31.90 4.09
N TYR A 299 7.90 -31.95 5.31
CA TYR A 299 7.08 -30.90 5.92
C TYR A 299 7.97 -30.17 6.92
N PRO A 300 8.46 -28.96 6.60
CA PRO A 300 9.51 -28.32 7.39
C PRO A 300 9.10 -27.98 8.82
N ASP A 301 10.07 -28.16 9.71
CA ASP A 301 10.09 -27.81 11.13
C ASP A 301 11.51 -27.33 11.52
N ASP A 302 11.72 -26.97 12.78
CA ASP A 302 13.00 -26.43 13.27
C ASP A 302 14.17 -27.43 13.16
N GLU A 303 13.88 -28.74 13.08
CA GLU A 303 14.89 -29.81 13.01
C GLU A 303 15.21 -30.24 11.57
N THR A 304 14.51 -29.70 10.58
CA THR A 304 14.53 -30.18 9.20
C THR A 304 15.92 -30.19 8.57
N ASN A 305 16.73 -29.15 8.79
CA ASN A 305 18.07 -29.07 8.20
C ASN A 305 19.01 -30.13 8.78
N SER A 306 19.02 -30.29 10.11
CA SER A 306 19.82 -31.33 10.79
C SER A 306 19.40 -32.73 10.39
N TYR A 307 18.09 -32.95 10.21
CA TYR A 307 17.56 -34.21 9.71
C TYR A 307 18.05 -34.52 8.29
N VAL A 308 17.99 -33.53 7.39
CA VAL A 308 18.46 -33.62 6.00
C VAL A 308 19.95 -33.91 5.92
N GLU A 309 20.79 -33.25 6.73
CA GLU A 309 22.22 -33.54 6.80
C GLU A 309 22.49 -34.99 7.22
N ASN A 310 21.71 -35.52 8.17
CA ASN A 310 21.84 -36.91 8.60
C ASN A 310 21.44 -37.89 7.48
N LEU A 311 20.32 -37.64 6.79
CA LEU A 311 19.91 -38.48 5.66
C LEU A 311 20.95 -38.48 4.54
N LYS A 312 21.49 -37.30 4.19
CA LYS A 312 22.57 -37.15 3.21
C LYS A 312 23.78 -38.01 3.57
N LYS A 313 24.25 -37.95 4.82
CA LYS A 313 25.37 -38.78 5.31
C LYS A 313 25.08 -40.28 5.21
N ILE A 314 23.85 -40.71 5.49
CA ILE A 314 23.45 -42.12 5.35
C ILE A 314 23.54 -42.55 3.88
N VAL A 315 23.08 -41.72 2.94
CA VAL A 315 23.16 -42.02 1.49
C VAL A 315 24.61 -42.07 1.02
N GLU A 316 25.45 -41.10 1.39
CA GLU A 316 26.87 -41.09 1.03
C GLU A 316 27.60 -42.36 1.50
N GLN A 317 27.25 -42.89 2.68
CA GLN A 317 27.88 -44.08 3.26
C GLN A 317 27.38 -45.38 2.63
N ASN A 318 26.09 -45.47 2.30
CA ASN A 318 25.43 -46.74 1.93
C ASN A 318 25.10 -46.85 0.44
N ALA A 319 25.08 -45.73 -0.29
CA ALA A 319 24.73 -45.65 -1.71
C ALA A 319 25.54 -44.56 -2.42
N SER A 320 26.88 -44.60 -2.31
CA SER A 320 27.81 -43.55 -2.79
C SER A 320 27.73 -43.14 -4.28
N LYS A 321 27.00 -43.88 -5.12
CA LYS A 321 26.74 -43.52 -6.54
C LYS A 321 25.42 -42.78 -6.75
N VAL A 322 24.57 -42.73 -5.73
CA VAL A 322 23.25 -42.10 -5.73
C VAL A 322 23.33 -40.72 -5.13
N GLN A 323 22.60 -39.77 -5.71
CA GLN A 323 22.49 -38.41 -5.18
C GLN A 323 21.23 -38.27 -4.31
N PHE A 324 21.41 -37.86 -3.06
CA PHE A 324 20.31 -37.50 -2.16
C PHE A 324 19.80 -36.10 -2.47
N PHE A 325 18.48 -35.91 -2.47
CA PHE A 325 17.86 -34.58 -2.60
C PHE A 325 16.53 -34.51 -1.84
N VAL A 326 15.98 -33.32 -1.68
CA VAL A 326 14.62 -33.15 -1.14
C VAL A 326 13.61 -33.16 -2.28
N SER A 327 12.80 -34.21 -2.39
CA SER A 327 11.88 -34.39 -3.53
C SER A 327 10.59 -33.58 -3.46
N GLY A 328 10.34 -32.91 -2.33
CA GLY A 328 9.24 -31.99 -2.16
C GLY A 328 9.40 -31.21 -0.87
N VAL A 329 9.31 -29.89 -0.96
CA VAL A 329 9.30 -28.99 0.19
C VAL A 329 8.60 -27.69 -0.17
N GLN A 330 8.00 -27.02 0.79
CA GLN A 330 7.45 -25.68 0.63
C GLN A 330 7.48 -24.92 1.95
N TYR A 331 7.71 -23.62 1.87
CA TYR A 331 7.77 -22.72 3.02
C TYR A 331 6.70 -21.65 2.91
N ASP A 332 6.07 -21.30 4.03
CA ASP A 332 5.14 -20.17 4.10
C ASP A 332 5.89 -18.85 3.89
N ARG A 333 5.31 -17.94 3.10
CA ARG A 333 5.81 -16.56 2.97
C ARG A 333 5.38 -15.74 4.18
N VAL A 334 5.75 -16.12 5.41
CA VAL A 334 5.43 -15.34 6.62
C VAL A 334 6.64 -15.15 7.53
N ASN A 335 6.65 -14.07 8.31
CA ASN A 335 7.59 -13.86 9.42
C ASN A 335 6.96 -14.26 10.77
N ASP A 336 7.71 -14.07 11.86
CA ASP A 336 7.30 -14.40 13.24
C ASP A 336 6.00 -13.70 13.70
N LYS A 337 5.64 -12.59 13.04
CA LYS A 337 4.37 -11.86 13.28
C LYS A 337 3.24 -12.36 12.39
N ASN A 338 3.43 -13.48 11.68
CA ASN A 338 2.52 -14.05 10.70
C ASN A 338 2.14 -13.07 9.56
N THR A 339 3.08 -12.19 9.20
CA THR A 339 2.92 -11.23 8.10
C THR A 339 3.76 -11.62 6.89
N ALA A 340 3.27 -11.31 5.68
CA ALA A 340 3.88 -11.77 4.46
C ALA A 340 5.37 -11.38 4.35
N ASN A 341 6.28 -12.36 4.24
CA ASN A 341 7.72 -12.11 4.17
C ASN A 341 8.44 -13.10 3.22
N VAL A 342 8.90 -12.58 2.10
CA VAL A 342 9.66 -13.32 1.07
C VAL A 342 11.09 -13.63 1.51
N TYR A 343 11.70 -12.83 2.40
CA TYR A 343 13.08 -13.02 2.84
C TYR A 343 13.21 -14.20 3.81
N THR A 344 12.20 -14.46 4.65
CA THR A 344 12.14 -15.65 5.50
C THR A 344 12.03 -16.92 4.67
N GLN A 345 11.22 -16.89 3.61
CA GLN A 345 11.12 -17.98 2.65
C GLN A 345 12.46 -18.22 1.95
N ALA A 346 13.14 -17.15 1.48
CA ALA A 346 14.45 -17.25 0.86
C ALA A 346 15.49 -17.88 1.80
N ASP A 347 15.58 -17.41 3.04
CA ASP A 347 16.53 -17.91 4.05
C ASP A 347 16.31 -19.40 4.34
N SER A 348 15.05 -19.82 4.46
CA SER A 348 14.69 -21.23 4.67
C SER A 348 15.11 -22.11 3.50
N VAL A 349 14.86 -21.66 2.27
CA VAL A 349 15.28 -22.38 1.05
C VAL A 349 16.82 -22.46 0.96
N TYR A 350 17.53 -21.37 1.25
CA TYR A 350 19.00 -21.35 1.23
C TYR A 350 19.63 -22.32 2.23
N LYS A 351 19.13 -22.32 3.47
CA LYS A 351 19.60 -23.23 4.53
C LYS A 351 19.38 -24.68 4.16
N LEU A 352 18.21 -24.99 3.58
CA LEU A 352 17.92 -26.35 3.13
C LEU A 352 18.80 -26.76 1.95
N LEU A 353 19.02 -25.90 0.96
CA LEU A 353 19.98 -26.15 -0.13
C LEU A 353 21.36 -26.47 0.45
N SER A 354 21.83 -25.66 1.40
CA SER A 354 23.13 -25.85 2.07
C SER A 354 23.23 -27.17 2.83
N ALA A 355 22.15 -27.63 3.45
CA ALA A 355 22.09 -28.92 4.13
C ALA A 355 22.16 -30.11 3.15
N THR A 356 21.59 -29.95 1.95
CA THR A 356 21.51 -31.02 0.94
C THR A 356 22.76 -31.17 0.07
N ILE A 357 23.60 -30.13 -0.07
CA ILE A 357 24.68 -30.08 -1.07
C ILE A 357 26.05 -30.11 -0.39
N ASP A 358 26.97 -30.92 -0.93
CA ASP A 358 28.41 -30.81 -0.67
C ASP A 358 29.22 -31.43 -1.83
N GLU A 359 30.52 -31.65 -1.62
CA GLU A 359 31.42 -32.22 -2.64
C GLU A 359 31.11 -33.69 -3.01
N LYS A 360 30.45 -34.44 -2.12
CA LYS A 360 30.12 -35.87 -2.33
C LYS A 360 28.68 -36.06 -2.80
N ASN A 361 27.80 -35.10 -2.50
CA ASN A 361 26.39 -35.14 -2.85
C ASN A 361 25.98 -33.88 -3.60
N ALA A 362 25.68 -34.03 -4.90
CA ALA A 362 25.22 -32.96 -5.78
C ALA A 362 23.94 -32.28 -5.26
N GLY A 363 23.10 -33.00 -4.51
CA GLY A 363 22.07 -32.41 -3.66
C GLY A 363 20.94 -31.69 -4.38
N GLY A 364 20.30 -30.79 -3.61
CA GLY A 364 19.25 -29.90 -4.08
C GLY A 364 17.86 -30.25 -3.55
N LEU A 365 16.86 -29.58 -4.10
CA LEU A 365 15.46 -29.73 -3.71
C LEU A 365 14.51 -29.47 -4.87
N ILE A 366 13.30 -30.00 -4.78
CA ILE A 366 12.14 -29.59 -5.58
C ILE A 366 11.23 -28.76 -4.69
N TYR A 367 11.05 -27.49 -5.04
CA TYR A 367 10.09 -26.63 -4.38
C TYR A 367 8.67 -26.94 -4.90
N THR A 368 7.84 -27.51 -4.02
CA THR A 368 6.46 -27.92 -4.30
C THR A 368 5.57 -26.71 -4.52
N ASP A 369 4.59 -26.83 -5.43
CA ASP A 369 3.62 -25.79 -5.79
C ASP A 369 4.25 -24.46 -6.26
N ALA A 370 5.50 -24.50 -6.76
CA ALA A 370 6.27 -23.32 -7.15
C ALA A 370 5.54 -22.43 -8.15
N ALA A 371 4.83 -23.00 -9.13
CA ALA A 371 4.09 -22.25 -10.14
C ALA A 371 2.61 -21.99 -9.79
N TYR A 372 2.15 -22.37 -8.60
CA TYR A 372 0.72 -22.25 -8.25
C TYR A 372 0.36 -20.81 -7.83
N ALA A 373 0.07 -19.96 -8.83
CA ALA A 373 -0.32 -18.57 -8.65
C ALA A 373 -1.72 -18.47 -7.98
N GLY A 374 -1.71 -18.39 -6.64
CA GLY A 374 -2.87 -18.53 -5.76
C GLY A 374 -2.55 -19.19 -4.41
N SER A 375 -1.38 -19.84 -4.31
CA SER A 375 -0.84 -20.35 -3.05
C SER A 375 0.02 -19.30 -2.34
N TRP A 376 -0.12 -19.21 -1.01
CA TRP A 376 0.73 -18.38 -0.15
C TRP A 376 2.17 -18.91 -0.04
N LYS A 377 2.42 -20.12 -0.51
CA LYS A 377 3.72 -20.80 -0.49
C LYS A 377 4.44 -20.77 -1.84
N SER A 378 3.76 -20.39 -2.92
CA SER A 378 4.27 -20.41 -4.29
C SER A 378 5.44 -19.41 -4.51
N PHE A 379 6.15 -19.52 -5.63
CA PHE A 379 7.05 -18.45 -6.10
C PHE A 379 6.33 -17.38 -6.92
N PHE A 380 5.01 -17.50 -7.07
CA PHE A 380 4.15 -16.48 -7.64
C PHE A 380 3.02 -16.13 -6.67
N ASP A 381 2.63 -14.86 -6.61
CA ASP A 381 1.44 -14.45 -5.86
C ASP A 381 0.14 -14.76 -6.63
N ASP A 382 -0.99 -14.38 -6.07
CA ASP A 382 -2.31 -14.57 -6.66
C ASP A 382 -2.56 -13.70 -7.90
N GLU A 383 -1.75 -12.68 -8.14
CA GLU A 383 -1.77 -11.84 -9.35
C GLU A 383 -0.79 -12.34 -10.43
N GLY A 384 0.00 -13.36 -10.11
CA GLY A 384 1.02 -13.94 -10.99
C GLY A 384 2.39 -13.26 -10.88
N ASP A 385 2.62 -12.37 -9.92
CA ASP A 385 3.91 -11.71 -9.74
C ASP A 385 4.91 -12.65 -9.10
N ALA A 386 6.09 -12.74 -9.69
CA ALA A 386 7.19 -13.52 -9.15
C ALA A 386 7.60 -12.98 -7.76
N GLN A 387 7.97 -13.90 -6.88
CA GLN A 387 8.45 -13.58 -5.53
C GLN A 387 9.98 -13.65 -5.52
N VAL A 388 10.62 -12.62 -4.99
CA VAL A 388 12.11 -12.50 -4.98
C VAL A 388 12.79 -13.62 -4.20
N SER A 389 12.07 -14.37 -3.36
CA SER A 389 12.56 -15.59 -2.73
C SER A 389 13.08 -16.62 -3.74
N MET A 390 12.54 -16.65 -4.96
CA MET A 390 13.00 -17.52 -6.04
C MET A 390 14.44 -17.19 -6.49
N ALA A 391 14.91 -15.96 -6.36
CA ALA A 391 16.28 -15.58 -6.73
C ALA A 391 17.33 -16.33 -5.91
N ILE A 392 16.96 -16.94 -4.77
CA ILE A 392 17.89 -17.64 -3.91
C ILE A 392 18.63 -18.80 -4.60
N PHE A 393 18.00 -19.42 -5.61
CA PHE A 393 18.66 -20.47 -6.39
C PHE A 393 19.81 -19.92 -7.24
N ALA A 394 19.67 -18.72 -7.80
CA ALA A 394 20.75 -18.03 -8.51
C ALA A 394 21.85 -17.59 -7.54
N TYR A 395 21.49 -17.01 -6.38
CA TYR A 395 22.46 -16.62 -5.35
C TYR A 395 23.26 -17.80 -4.82
N ALA A 396 22.62 -18.95 -4.57
CA ALA A 396 23.30 -20.18 -4.19
C ALA A 396 24.34 -20.63 -5.24
N GLN A 397 24.11 -20.34 -6.53
CA GLN A 397 25.07 -20.61 -7.61
C GLN A 397 26.19 -19.56 -7.73
N GLY A 398 26.10 -18.45 -6.98
CA GLY A 398 27.01 -17.30 -7.08
C GLY A 398 26.59 -16.26 -8.14
N ASN A 399 25.39 -16.36 -8.69
CA ASN A 399 24.81 -15.39 -9.61
C ASN A 399 24.00 -14.34 -8.84
N GLN A 400 23.90 -13.12 -9.35
CA GLN A 400 23.20 -12.02 -8.69
C GLN A 400 22.19 -11.37 -9.66
N PRO A 401 21.01 -11.99 -9.87
CA PRO A 401 19.96 -11.39 -10.69
C PRO A 401 19.42 -10.10 -10.05
N ASP A 402 18.79 -9.24 -10.86
CA ASP A 402 18.12 -8.05 -10.34
C ASP A 402 16.88 -8.45 -9.54
N THR A 403 16.88 -8.15 -8.24
CA THR A 403 15.78 -8.43 -7.31
C THR A 403 14.93 -7.19 -7.03
N SER A 404 15.02 -6.16 -7.86
CA SER A 404 14.14 -4.98 -7.78
C SER A 404 12.70 -5.39 -7.97
N ARG A 405 11.81 -4.92 -7.09
CA ARG A 405 10.36 -5.16 -7.17
C ARG A 405 9.59 -3.88 -7.45
N ASP A 406 8.35 -3.99 -7.91
CA ASP A 406 7.47 -2.83 -8.02
C ASP A 406 7.41 -2.09 -6.66
N PRO A 407 8.00 -0.89 -6.57
CA PRO A 407 8.16 -0.22 -5.29
C PRO A 407 6.84 0.31 -4.76
N TYR A 408 5.90 0.65 -5.64
CA TYR A 408 4.57 1.09 -5.24
C TYR A 408 3.70 -0.07 -4.81
N LYS A 409 3.93 -1.29 -5.32
CA LYS A 409 3.27 -2.51 -4.84
C LYS A 409 3.73 -2.92 -3.46
N TYR A 410 5.03 -3.06 -3.28
CA TYR A 410 5.59 -3.70 -2.08
C TYR A 410 6.18 -2.73 -1.06
N GLY A 411 6.20 -1.42 -1.34
CA GLY A 411 6.82 -0.40 -0.48
C GLY A 411 8.34 -0.43 -0.54
N ASP A 412 8.92 -0.76 -1.69
CA ASP A 412 10.38 -0.68 -1.92
C ASP A 412 10.80 0.77 -2.28
N ASP A 413 12.07 1.04 -2.60
CA ASP A 413 12.50 2.41 -2.95
C ASP A 413 11.94 2.84 -4.31
N THR A 414 11.12 3.90 -4.33
CA THR A 414 10.50 4.44 -5.55
C THR A 414 11.48 5.15 -6.48
N GLY A 415 12.70 5.44 -6.02
CA GLY A 415 13.70 6.18 -6.77
C GLY A 415 13.44 7.70 -6.84
N LEU A 416 12.34 8.19 -6.24
CA LEU A 416 11.94 9.60 -6.34
C LEU A 416 12.95 10.54 -5.65
N LYS A 417 13.46 10.17 -4.47
CA LYS A 417 14.42 10.99 -3.71
C LYS A 417 15.76 11.20 -4.43
N GLN A 418 16.13 10.30 -5.34
CA GLN A 418 17.35 10.40 -6.14
C GLN A 418 17.21 11.31 -7.36
N GLN A 419 15.97 11.66 -7.77
CA GLN A 419 15.75 12.52 -8.93
C GLN A 419 16.11 13.98 -8.62
N LYS A 420 17.18 14.46 -9.24
CA LYS A 420 17.63 15.85 -9.09
C LYS A 420 16.84 16.81 -9.97
N VAL A 421 16.55 17.99 -9.44
CA VAL A 421 15.80 19.04 -10.15
C VAL A 421 16.66 20.25 -10.47
N THR A 422 16.29 20.96 -11.53
CA THR A 422 16.74 22.31 -11.83
C THR A 422 15.67 23.29 -11.36
N ILE A 423 16.05 24.25 -10.51
CA ILE A 423 15.15 25.26 -9.96
C ILE A 423 15.41 26.60 -10.64
N LYS A 424 14.36 27.17 -11.21
CA LYS A 424 14.40 28.51 -11.80
C LYS A 424 14.23 29.54 -10.69
N LYS A 425 15.00 30.64 -10.75
CA LYS A 425 14.73 31.81 -9.92
C LYS A 425 13.37 32.38 -10.31
N VAL A 426 12.53 32.66 -9.32
CA VAL A 426 11.21 33.27 -9.52
C VAL A 426 11.38 34.78 -9.43
N GLN A 427 10.85 35.49 -10.43
CA GLN A 427 10.91 36.95 -10.48
C GLN A 427 10.12 37.54 -9.31
N ASN A 428 10.73 38.50 -8.60
CA ASN A 428 10.15 39.18 -7.43
C ASN A 428 9.87 38.28 -6.20
N MET A 429 10.34 37.02 -6.20
CA MET A 429 10.30 36.18 -5.01
C MET A 429 11.39 36.61 -4.03
N SER A 430 10.94 36.97 -2.83
CA SER A 430 11.80 37.58 -1.82
C SER A 430 11.66 36.93 -0.45
N ASP A 431 12.45 37.39 0.54
CA ASP A 431 12.30 36.95 1.93
C ASP A 431 10.90 37.20 2.50
N SER A 432 10.18 38.22 2.01
CA SER A 432 8.79 38.52 2.40
C SER A 432 7.74 37.68 1.67
N THR A 433 8.10 36.86 0.68
CA THR A 433 7.14 36.02 -0.06
C THR A 433 6.71 34.84 0.81
N ILE A 434 5.41 34.58 0.89
CA ILE A 434 4.87 33.40 1.56
C ILE A 434 5.28 32.16 0.78
N ARG A 435 5.98 31.26 1.46
CA ARG A 435 6.49 29.97 0.98
C ARG A 435 5.87 28.88 1.85
N GLY A 436 4.60 28.62 1.59
CA GLY A 436 3.73 27.85 2.47
C GLY A 436 3.59 26.39 2.09
N ILE A 437 3.34 25.54 3.09
CA ILE A 437 2.89 24.15 2.94
C ILE A 437 1.80 23.86 3.98
N ASP A 438 0.70 23.21 3.59
CA ASP A 438 -0.25 22.60 4.51
C ASP A 438 0.29 21.25 4.97
N ILE A 439 0.32 21.03 6.29
CA ILE A 439 0.82 19.80 6.92
C ILE A 439 -0.15 19.25 7.97
N SER A 440 -1.45 19.51 7.81
CA SER A 440 -2.37 19.26 8.92
C SER A 440 -2.55 17.76 9.22
N SER A 441 -2.21 16.86 8.29
CA SER A 441 -2.13 15.41 8.58
C SER A 441 -0.98 14.99 9.52
N TYR A 442 0.01 15.86 9.77
CA TYR A 442 1.29 15.51 10.40
C TYR A 442 1.15 14.84 11.78
N THR A 443 0.28 15.34 12.66
CA THR A 443 0.14 14.80 14.02
C THR A 443 -0.46 13.40 14.03
N ALA A 444 -1.46 13.14 13.19
CA ALA A 444 -2.03 11.81 12.99
C ALA A 444 -0.99 10.82 12.47
N LEU A 445 -0.24 11.20 11.43
CA LEU A 445 0.83 10.38 10.84
C LEU A 445 1.92 10.07 11.88
N LYS A 446 2.39 11.08 12.61
CA LYS A 446 3.39 10.93 13.67
C LYS A 446 2.91 9.99 14.78
N LYS A 447 1.64 10.08 15.20
CA LYS A 447 1.03 9.18 16.20
C LYS A 447 0.95 7.73 15.70
N ALA A 448 0.74 7.52 14.41
CA ALA A 448 0.76 6.20 13.76
C ALA A 448 2.18 5.68 13.45
N GLY A 449 3.24 6.40 13.85
CA GLY A 449 4.63 5.98 13.72
C GLY A 449 5.33 6.37 12.42
N VAL A 450 4.72 7.24 11.60
CA VAL A 450 5.36 7.79 10.39
C VAL A 450 6.54 8.67 10.77
N LYS A 451 7.61 8.56 9.97
CA LYS A 451 8.87 9.27 10.16
C LYS A 451 9.24 10.06 8.91
N TYR A 452 9.99 11.13 9.14
CA TYR A 452 10.58 11.95 8.08
C TYR A 452 12.09 12.03 8.28
N TYR A 453 12.79 12.26 7.18
CA TYR A 453 14.25 12.29 7.15
C TYR A 453 14.74 13.64 6.61
N ASP A 454 15.95 14.03 6.98
CA ASP A 454 16.62 15.18 6.38
C ASP A 454 17.30 14.83 5.05
N ASN A 455 17.96 15.82 4.44
CA ASN A 455 18.67 15.65 3.16
C ASN A 455 19.88 14.71 3.26
N GLU A 456 20.34 14.37 4.48
CA GLU A 456 21.42 13.40 4.73
C GLU A 456 20.87 12.00 5.04
N GLY A 457 19.54 11.82 5.04
CA GLY A 457 18.87 10.56 5.35
C GLY A 457 18.75 10.26 6.84
N LYS A 458 18.92 11.26 7.72
CA LYS A 458 18.77 11.09 9.17
C LYS A 458 17.35 11.45 9.60
N GLU A 459 16.77 10.66 10.49
CA GLU A 459 15.44 10.93 11.05
C GLU A 459 15.40 12.34 11.67
N ALA A 460 14.40 13.13 11.29
CA ALA A 460 14.26 14.53 11.70
C ALA A 460 12.78 14.93 11.86
N SER A 461 12.54 15.99 12.63
CA SER A 461 11.24 16.67 12.67
C SER A 461 10.86 17.18 11.28
N LEU A 462 9.62 16.94 10.84
CA LEU A 462 9.12 17.45 9.56
C LEU A 462 9.32 18.96 9.45
N LEU A 463 8.98 19.71 10.50
CA LEU A 463 9.11 21.17 10.53
C LEU A 463 10.56 21.65 10.43
N LYS A 464 11.52 20.90 10.96
CA LYS A 464 12.94 21.16 10.72
C LYS A 464 13.27 21.02 9.24
N VAL A 465 12.88 19.90 8.63
CA VAL A 465 13.17 19.61 7.21
C VAL A 465 12.54 20.67 6.31
N LEU A 466 11.32 21.12 6.60
CA LEU A 466 10.67 22.20 5.87
C LEU A 466 11.42 23.54 6.02
N SER A 467 11.80 23.90 7.25
CA SER A 467 12.57 25.14 7.54
C SER A 467 13.92 25.15 6.82
N ASP A 468 14.69 24.05 6.91
CA ASP A 468 15.99 23.89 6.24
C ASP A 468 15.90 24.01 4.70
N ASN A 469 14.73 23.71 4.14
CA ASN A 469 14.43 23.83 2.71
C ASN A 469 13.75 25.15 2.33
N GLY A 470 13.62 26.11 3.26
CA GLY A 470 13.20 27.49 2.98
C GLY A 470 11.71 27.76 3.11
N VAL A 471 10.91 26.80 3.60
CA VAL A 471 9.51 27.02 3.96
C VAL A 471 9.46 28.00 5.13
N ASN A 472 8.64 29.05 5.01
CA ASN A 472 8.51 30.09 6.04
C ASN A 472 7.09 30.19 6.62
N TYR A 473 6.18 29.36 6.12
CA TYR A 473 4.79 29.35 6.51
C TYR A 473 4.25 27.92 6.51
N ILE A 474 3.39 27.59 7.46
CA ILE A 474 2.55 26.40 7.42
C ILE A 474 1.07 26.79 7.46
N ARG A 475 0.25 26.00 6.79
CA ARG A 475 -1.20 26.03 6.93
C ARG A 475 -1.66 24.85 7.78
N ILE A 476 -2.60 25.12 8.67
CA ILE A 476 -3.25 24.13 9.53
C ILE A 476 -4.76 24.31 9.40
N ARG A 477 -5.47 23.31 8.87
CA ARG A 477 -6.93 23.29 8.91
C ARG A 477 -7.42 22.99 10.33
N ILE A 478 -8.52 23.63 10.73
CA ILE A 478 -9.13 23.49 12.05
C ILE A 478 -10.61 23.13 11.88
N TRP A 479 -10.98 21.98 12.43
CA TRP A 479 -12.34 21.50 12.60
C TRP A 479 -12.82 21.72 14.03
N ASN A 480 -14.13 21.88 14.18
CA ASN A 480 -14.78 22.11 15.46
C ASN A 480 -14.71 20.87 16.36
N ASP A 481 -15.26 19.74 15.90
CA ASP A 481 -15.24 18.47 16.63
C ASP A 481 -15.20 17.26 15.67
N PRO A 482 -14.02 16.85 15.17
CA PRO A 482 -13.86 15.80 14.15
C PRO A 482 -13.96 14.37 14.69
N TYR A 483 -14.88 14.15 15.62
CA TYR A 483 -15.12 12.87 16.28
C TYR A 483 -16.61 12.53 16.34
N ASN A 484 -16.93 11.24 16.38
CA ASN A 484 -18.27 10.78 16.68
C ASN A 484 -18.53 10.80 18.21
N GLU A 485 -19.75 10.45 18.62
CA GLU A 485 -20.15 10.43 20.04
C GLU A 485 -19.33 9.48 20.93
N LYS A 486 -18.58 8.53 20.34
CA LYS A 486 -17.67 7.62 21.06
C LYS A 486 -16.25 8.15 21.16
N GLY A 487 -15.95 9.32 20.58
CA GLY A 487 -14.61 9.88 20.50
C GLY A 487 -13.74 9.26 19.40
N GLU A 488 -14.33 8.55 18.45
CA GLU A 488 -13.61 7.95 17.31
C GLU A 488 -13.49 8.99 16.19
N THR A 489 -12.29 9.16 15.62
CA THR A 489 -12.03 10.23 14.64
C THR A 489 -12.70 9.98 13.29
N TYR A 490 -13.13 11.07 12.66
CA TYR A 490 -13.61 11.10 11.27
C TYR A 490 -12.52 10.89 10.21
N GLY A 491 -11.25 10.87 10.59
CA GLY A 491 -10.14 10.78 9.65
C GLY A 491 -9.54 12.15 9.33
N GLY A 492 -8.89 12.25 8.17
CA GLY A 492 -8.40 13.50 7.58
C GLY A 492 -7.42 14.27 8.46
N GLY A 493 -6.66 13.57 9.31
CA GLY A 493 -5.70 14.08 10.27
C GLY A 493 -6.25 14.39 11.67
N SER A 494 -7.55 14.19 11.91
CA SER A 494 -8.19 14.51 13.21
C SER A 494 -7.93 15.94 13.65
N ASN A 495 -8.10 16.89 12.71
CA ASN A 495 -7.62 18.27 12.81
C ASN A 495 -8.45 19.16 13.73
N ASP A 496 -8.52 18.81 15.01
CA ASP A 496 -9.07 19.67 16.06
C ASP A 496 -8.05 20.73 16.53
N VAL A 497 -8.50 21.62 17.42
CA VAL A 497 -7.66 22.66 18.04
C VAL A 497 -6.42 22.06 18.72
N LYS A 498 -6.56 20.91 19.39
CA LYS A 498 -5.45 20.28 20.12
C LYS A 498 -4.36 19.76 19.18
N ALA A 499 -4.74 19.09 18.09
CA ALA A 499 -3.84 18.64 17.04
C ALA A 499 -3.10 19.82 16.40
N GLY A 500 -3.83 20.90 16.09
CA GLY A 500 -3.21 22.11 15.53
C GLY A 500 -2.23 22.79 16.50
N LEU A 501 -2.54 22.83 17.81
CA LEU A 501 -1.64 23.35 18.84
C LEU A 501 -0.34 22.55 18.95
N GLU A 502 -0.39 21.22 18.79
CA GLU A 502 0.82 20.38 18.76
C GLU A 502 1.75 20.79 17.60
N ILE A 503 1.18 21.02 16.40
CA ILE A 503 1.94 21.48 15.22
C ILE A 503 2.52 22.88 15.46
N ALA A 504 1.71 23.83 15.93
CA ALA A 504 2.12 25.22 16.09
C ALA A 504 3.24 25.39 17.13
N LYS A 505 3.19 24.64 18.24
CA LYS A 505 4.27 24.61 19.25
C LYS A 505 5.60 24.12 18.69
N GLU A 506 5.55 23.15 17.76
CA GLU A 506 6.75 22.68 17.08
C GLU A 506 7.23 23.71 16.04
N ALA A 507 6.32 24.35 15.31
CA ALA A 507 6.63 25.35 14.28
C ALA A 507 7.33 26.59 14.84
N ALA A 508 6.95 27.02 16.05
CA ALA A 508 7.57 28.13 16.77
C ALA A 508 9.09 27.95 17.00
N LYS A 509 9.57 26.70 17.06
CA LYS A 509 11.01 26.38 17.22
C LYS A 509 11.84 26.67 15.97
N TYR A 510 11.19 26.77 14.81
CA TYR A 510 11.83 26.90 13.51
C TYR A 510 11.48 28.23 12.80
N ASN A 511 10.91 29.19 13.54
CA ASN A 511 10.52 30.52 13.04
C ASN A 511 9.61 30.43 11.80
N ILE A 512 8.70 29.45 11.80
CA ILE A 512 7.70 29.24 10.76
C ILE A 512 6.40 29.91 11.20
N LYS A 513 5.84 30.78 10.34
CA LYS A 513 4.54 31.40 10.56
C LYS A 513 3.39 30.43 10.33
N VAL A 514 2.25 30.68 10.97
CA VAL A 514 1.07 29.82 10.90
C VAL A 514 -0.10 30.53 10.21
N LEU A 515 -0.75 29.83 9.29
CA LEU A 515 -2.07 30.14 8.74
C LEU A 515 -3.06 29.17 9.38
N LEU A 516 -3.99 29.68 10.19
CA LEU A 516 -5.06 28.89 10.77
C LEU A 516 -6.28 28.93 9.87
N GLY A 517 -6.64 27.78 9.27
CA GLY A 517 -7.76 27.63 8.36
C GLY A 517 -8.99 27.09 9.06
N PHE A 518 -9.90 27.97 9.47
CA PHE A 518 -11.17 27.57 10.08
C PHE A 518 -12.14 27.08 9.01
N HIS A 519 -12.51 25.80 9.09
CA HIS A 519 -13.52 25.24 8.21
C HIS A 519 -14.95 25.55 8.67
N TYR A 520 -15.14 25.83 9.97
CA TYR A 520 -16.45 25.97 10.60
C TYR A 520 -17.38 24.78 10.30
N SER A 521 -16.79 23.59 10.43
CA SER A 521 -17.41 22.28 10.25
C SER A 521 -16.66 21.28 11.12
N ASP A 522 -17.28 20.15 11.44
CA ASP A 522 -16.60 19.06 12.15
C ASP A 522 -15.75 18.21 11.21
N PHE A 523 -15.87 18.39 9.90
CA PHE A 523 -15.08 17.63 8.93
C PHE A 523 -14.82 18.45 7.66
N TRP A 524 -14.40 17.80 6.57
CA TRP A 524 -14.13 18.46 5.29
C TRP A 524 -15.23 19.45 4.90
N ALA A 525 -14.80 20.67 4.57
CA ALA A 525 -15.64 21.74 4.05
C ALA A 525 -15.13 22.06 2.64
N ASP A 526 -15.92 21.71 1.64
CA ASP A 526 -15.59 21.82 0.22
C ASP A 526 -16.79 22.46 -0.54
N PRO A 527 -16.67 22.78 -1.85
CA PRO A 527 -17.76 23.42 -2.60
C PRO A 527 -19.06 22.59 -2.66
N ALA A 528 -18.99 21.28 -2.48
CA ALA A 528 -20.15 20.39 -2.47
C ALA A 528 -20.70 20.14 -1.05
N VAL A 529 -19.90 20.34 -0.01
CA VAL A 529 -20.24 19.98 1.37
C VAL A 529 -19.77 21.07 2.34
N GLN A 530 -20.72 21.80 2.94
CA GLN A 530 -20.46 22.81 3.96
C GLN A 530 -21.37 22.55 5.17
N LEU A 531 -21.07 21.52 5.97
CA LEU A 531 -21.95 21.09 7.06
C LEU A 531 -21.73 21.92 8.33
N LEU A 532 -22.83 22.21 9.04
CA LEU A 532 -22.76 22.80 10.37
C LEU A 532 -22.05 21.87 11.36
N PRO A 533 -21.21 22.39 12.27
CA PRO A 533 -20.73 21.66 13.44
C PRO A 533 -21.91 21.09 14.24
N LYS A 534 -21.75 19.88 14.79
CA LYS A 534 -22.81 19.17 15.54
C LYS A 534 -23.39 20.06 16.65
N ASP A 535 -22.53 20.70 17.43
CA ASP A 535 -22.92 21.51 18.58
C ASP A 535 -23.68 22.79 18.22
N TRP A 536 -23.54 23.26 16.98
CA TRP A 536 -24.16 24.49 16.50
C TRP A 536 -25.54 24.24 15.88
N LYS A 537 -25.91 22.98 15.60
CA LYS A 537 -27.23 22.64 15.01
C LYS A 537 -28.42 23.14 15.83
N LYS A 538 -28.27 23.25 17.15
CA LYS A 538 -29.30 23.77 18.07
C LYS A 538 -29.61 25.25 17.84
N ASP A 539 -28.67 25.99 17.27
CA ASP A 539 -28.76 27.43 17.06
C ASP A 539 -28.97 27.80 15.58
N LYS A 540 -29.11 26.81 14.68
CA LYS A 540 -29.17 27.00 13.22
C LYS A 540 -30.23 28.02 12.75
N ASP A 541 -31.33 28.16 13.48
CA ASP A 541 -32.45 29.06 13.16
C ASP A 541 -32.34 30.42 13.90
N ASN A 542 -31.22 30.67 14.58
CA ASN A 542 -30.91 31.91 15.30
C ASN A 542 -29.58 32.49 14.82
N GLN A 543 -29.65 33.44 13.89
CA GLN A 543 -28.47 34.04 13.27
C GLN A 543 -27.52 34.71 14.29
N GLU A 544 -28.05 35.41 15.29
CA GLU A 544 -27.22 36.09 16.31
C GLU A 544 -26.37 35.09 17.10
N LYS A 545 -26.98 33.98 17.52
CA LYS A 545 -26.25 32.89 18.20
C LYS A 545 -25.26 32.19 17.28
N MET A 546 -25.58 32.02 16.01
CA MET A 546 -24.63 31.45 15.04
C MET A 546 -23.41 32.35 14.85
N CYS A 547 -23.60 33.67 14.75
CA CYS A 547 -22.49 34.63 14.72
C CYS A 547 -21.67 34.58 16.02
N LEU A 548 -22.32 34.45 17.18
CA LEU A 548 -21.63 34.31 18.46
C LEU A 548 -20.79 33.02 18.52
N ASN A 549 -21.34 31.89 18.06
CA ASN A 549 -20.62 30.61 18.00
C ASN A 549 -19.35 30.72 17.12
N VAL A 550 -19.43 31.39 15.97
CA VAL A 550 -18.28 31.63 15.09
C VAL A 550 -17.25 32.53 15.77
N TYR A 551 -17.68 33.65 16.36
CA TYR A 551 -16.80 34.59 17.05
C TYR A 551 -16.06 33.92 18.22
N GLU A 552 -16.78 33.26 19.13
CA GLU A 552 -16.17 32.64 20.32
C GLU A 552 -15.22 31.50 19.94
N PHE A 553 -15.62 30.61 19.03
CA PHE A 553 -14.73 29.53 18.60
C PHE A 553 -13.44 30.04 17.96
N THR A 554 -13.55 31.08 17.13
CA THR A 554 -12.38 31.71 16.50
C THR A 554 -11.50 32.36 17.57
N LYS A 555 -12.09 33.14 18.48
CA LYS A 555 -11.39 33.84 19.57
C LYS A 555 -10.66 32.88 20.50
N GLU A 556 -11.37 31.91 21.07
CA GLU A 556 -10.82 30.93 22.01
C GLU A 556 -9.69 30.11 21.37
N THR A 557 -9.82 29.76 20.09
CA THR A 557 -8.76 29.07 19.36
C THR A 557 -7.54 29.97 19.19
N LEU A 558 -7.72 31.22 18.75
CA LEU A 558 -6.60 32.16 18.58
C LEU A 558 -5.87 32.46 19.89
N GLU A 559 -6.61 32.64 20.98
CA GLU A 559 -6.03 32.82 22.31
C GLU A 559 -5.18 31.62 22.72
N GLN A 560 -5.68 30.38 22.54
CA GLN A 560 -4.92 29.16 22.82
C GLN A 560 -3.64 29.05 21.98
N PHE A 561 -3.69 29.38 20.69
CA PHE A 561 -2.51 29.33 19.83
C PHE A 561 -1.49 30.41 20.18
N LYS A 562 -1.95 31.62 20.56
CA LYS A 562 -1.08 32.69 21.04
C LYS A 562 -0.38 32.29 22.34
N ASP A 563 -1.12 31.70 23.28
CA ASP A 563 -0.59 31.21 24.55
C ASP A 563 0.41 30.05 24.35
N ALA A 564 0.25 29.28 23.27
CA ALA A 564 1.20 28.26 22.85
C ALA A 564 2.45 28.81 22.13
N GLY A 565 2.53 30.13 21.90
CA GLY A 565 3.67 30.80 21.26
C GLY A 565 3.67 30.74 19.72
N ALA A 566 2.52 30.49 19.09
CA ALA A 566 2.42 30.46 17.63
C ALA A 566 2.60 31.87 17.02
N ASP A 567 3.44 31.99 15.98
CA ASP A 567 3.50 33.19 15.13
C ASP A 567 2.37 33.15 14.09
N ILE A 568 1.17 33.54 14.51
CA ILE A 568 -0.02 33.59 13.66
C ILE A 568 0.09 34.81 12.75
N GLY A 569 0.42 34.59 11.47
CA GLY A 569 0.49 35.69 10.51
C GLY A 569 -0.76 35.83 9.63
N MET A 570 -1.63 34.81 9.60
CA MET A 570 -2.85 34.81 8.77
C MET A 570 -3.90 33.88 9.38
N VAL A 571 -5.17 34.26 9.27
CA VAL A 571 -6.31 33.45 9.68
C VAL A 571 -7.29 33.39 8.52
N GLN A 572 -7.61 32.18 8.07
CA GLN A 572 -8.60 31.93 7.03
C GLN A 572 -9.96 31.67 7.69
N VAL A 573 -10.97 32.47 7.31
CA VAL A 573 -12.34 32.43 7.81
C VAL A 573 -13.22 31.75 6.77
N GLY A 574 -13.44 30.43 6.95
CA GLY A 574 -14.15 29.57 6.00
C GLY A 574 -13.21 28.93 4.97
N ASN A 575 -13.57 27.72 4.51
CA ASN A 575 -12.81 26.99 3.48
C ASN A 575 -13.65 26.77 2.23
N GLU A 576 -13.13 27.21 1.07
CA GLU A 576 -13.73 26.95 -0.25
C GLU A 576 -15.22 27.31 -0.35
N ILE A 577 -15.59 28.48 0.16
CA ILE A 577 -16.98 28.88 0.42
C ILE A 577 -17.72 29.41 -0.82
N SER A 578 -17.30 29.03 -2.02
CA SER A 578 -17.88 29.56 -3.28
C SER A 578 -19.35 29.19 -3.48
N GLN A 579 -19.76 28.06 -2.94
CA GLN A 579 -21.09 27.49 -3.09
C GLN A 579 -21.95 27.59 -1.83
N GLY A 580 -21.36 27.98 -0.72
CA GLY A 580 -22.02 28.03 0.58
C GLY A 580 -21.05 28.00 1.76
N MET A 581 -21.61 28.10 2.96
CA MET A 581 -20.89 28.00 4.23
C MET A 581 -21.88 27.60 5.34
N MET A 582 -21.44 26.77 6.29
CA MET A 582 -22.19 26.47 7.52
C MET A 582 -23.67 26.09 7.30
N GLY A 583 -23.92 25.14 6.40
CA GLY A 583 -25.23 24.59 6.08
C GLY A 583 -26.06 25.43 5.09
N ILE A 584 -25.59 26.63 4.74
CA ILE A 584 -26.22 27.52 3.78
C ILE A 584 -25.54 27.32 2.42
N MET A 585 -26.17 26.51 1.57
CA MET A 585 -25.73 26.27 0.19
C MET A 585 -26.56 27.10 -0.81
N HIS A 586 -26.03 27.39 -1.99
CA HIS A 586 -26.79 27.97 -3.11
C HIS A 586 -28.05 27.14 -3.46
N LYS A 587 -29.08 27.79 -4.02
CA LYS A 587 -30.32 27.13 -4.53
C LYS A 587 -30.31 27.07 -6.07
N THR A 588 -29.60 27.98 -6.72
CA THR A 588 -29.57 28.19 -8.18
C THR A 588 -28.19 27.89 -8.76
N LYS A 589 -28.09 27.65 -10.07
CA LYS A 589 -26.92 27.01 -10.70
C LYS A 589 -25.63 27.85 -10.81
N ALA A 590 -25.51 29.00 -10.14
CA ALA A 590 -24.34 29.88 -10.30
C ALA A 590 -23.38 29.80 -9.11
N ASN A 591 -23.71 30.45 -7.99
CA ASN A 591 -22.95 30.47 -6.74
C ASN A 591 -23.76 31.13 -5.62
N VAL A 592 -23.30 31.05 -4.36
CA VAL A 592 -24.05 31.59 -3.22
C VAL A 592 -24.07 33.13 -3.17
N TRP A 593 -23.07 33.78 -3.75
CA TRP A 593 -22.88 35.24 -3.70
C TRP A 593 -23.86 36.02 -4.59
N GLN A 594 -24.50 35.34 -5.54
CA GLN A 594 -25.61 35.90 -6.32
C GLN A 594 -26.96 35.85 -5.57
N GLU A 595 -27.04 35.14 -4.45
CA GLU A 595 -28.26 34.98 -3.67
C GLU A 595 -28.20 35.87 -2.42
N GLU A 596 -28.59 37.14 -2.57
CA GLU A 596 -28.43 38.20 -1.56
C GLU A 596 -28.83 37.75 -0.14
N GLU A 597 -30.05 37.22 0.03
CA GLU A 597 -30.57 36.70 1.31
C GLU A 597 -29.60 35.74 2.02
N LYS A 598 -28.96 34.84 1.26
CA LYS A 598 -28.02 33.86 1.82
C LYS A 598 -26.64 34.46 2.01
N SER A 599 -26.17 35.23 1.03
CA SER A 599 -24.87 35.88 1.11
C SER A 599 -24.79 36.79 2.32
N THR A 600 -25.84 37.54 2.66
CA THR A 600 -25.88 38.40 3.85
C THR A 600 -25.79 37.61 5.16
N ILE A 601 -26.36 36.41 5.22
CA ILE A 601 -26.22 35.55 6.40
C ILE A 601 -24.79 35.02 6.51
N ILE A 602 -24.20 34.56 5.39
CA ILE A 602 -22.82 34.10 5.36
C ILE A 602 -21.85 35.24 5.71
N ASP A 603 -22.07 36.43 5.17
CA ASP A 603 -21.28 37.64 5.43
C ASP A 603 -21.31 38.04 6.90
N SER A 604 -22.44 37.81 7.60
CA SER A 604 -22.49 38.00 9.05
C SER A 604 -21.60 37.01 9.83
N TYR A 605 -21.44 35.77 9.34
CA TYR A 605 -20.54 34.78 9.93
C TYR A 605 -19.08 35.14 9.64
N LEU A 606 -18.78 35.55 8.40
CA LEU A 606 -17.45 36.02 8.02
C LEU A 606 -17.01 37.22 8.87
N SER A 607 -17.90 38.18 9.06
CA SER A 607 -17.66 39.37 9.90
C SER A 607 -17.44 39.01 11.37
N ALA A 608 -18.16 38.00 11.90
CA ALA A 608 -17.96 37.52 13.27
C ALA A 608 -16.59 36.87 13.46
N GLY A 609 -16.15 36.04 12.51
CA GLY A 609 -14.80 35.45 12.51
C GLY A 609 -13.71 36.50 12.36
N ALA A 610 -13.86 37.43 11.40
CA ALA A 610 -12.93 38.54 11.19
C ALA A 610 -12.78 39.40 12.44
N ARG A 611 -13.90 39.74 13.12
CA ARG A 611 -13.87 40.50 14.37
C ARG A 611 -13.02 39.81 15.44
N ALA A 612 -13.18 38.50 15.62
CA ALA A 612 -12.37 37.74 16.56
C ALA A 612 -10.87 37.81 16.21
N VAL A 613 -10.51 37.71 14.93
CA VAL A 613 -9.12 37.86 14.45
C VAL A 613 -8.57 39.24 14.79
N ARG A 614 -9.31 40.31 14.50
CA ARG A 614 -8.86 41.69 14.79
C ARG A 614 -8.62 41.94 16.27
N GLU A 615 -9.47 41.38 17.13
CA GLU A 615 -9.36 41.57 18.58
C GLU A 615 -8.22 40.74 19.19
N CYS A 616 -7.97 39.52 18.70
CA CYS A 616 -7.00 38.60 19.31
C CYS A 616 -5.60 38.68 18.71
N THR A 617 -5.52 38.91 17.40
CA THR A 617 -4.31 38.88 16.59
C THR A 617 -4.33 40.02 15.56
N PRO A 618 -4.25 41.30 16.00
CA PRO A 618 -4.43 42.47 15.12
C PRO A 618 -3.41 42.57 13.98
N ASP A 619 -2.24 41.94 14.12
CA ASP A 619 -1.20 41.90 13.09
C ASP A 619 -1.39 40.76 12.07
N ALA A 620 -2.30 39.82 12.33
CA ALA A 620 -2.61 38.71 11.43
C ALA A 620 -3.55 39.16 10.30
N LEU A 621 -3.28 38.67 9.09
CA LEU A 621 -4.15 38.92 7.93
C LEU A 621 -5.42 38.06 8.01
N VAL A 622 -6.58 38.66 7.75
CA VAL A 622 -7.85 37.93 7.58
C VAL A 622 -8.00 37.50 6.12
N ALA A 623 -8.10 36.21 5.89
CA ALA A 623 -8.26 35.61 4.56
C ALA A 623 -9.65 34.97 4.39
N ILE A 624 -10.24 35.12 3.20
CA ILE A 624 -11.45 34.39 2.79
C ILE A 624 -11.10 33.51 1.59
N HIS A 625 -11.48 32.22 1.63
CA HIS A 625 -11.02 31.21 0.67
C HIS A 625 -12.11 30.75 -0.32
N LEU A 626 -11.82 30.82 -1.63
CA LEU A 626 -12.65 30.26 -2.71
C LEU A 626 -11.92 29.14 -3.46
N ASP A 627 -12.65 28.16 -3.98
CA ASP A 627 -12.13 26.91 -4.60
C ASP A 627 -11.61 27.05 -6.03
N ASN A 628 -11.71 28.24 -6.64
CA ASN A 628 -11.42 28.42 -8.05
C ASN A 628 -10.89 29.82 -8.38
N LEU A 629 -10.52 30.02 -9.65
CA LEU A 629 -9.99 31.27 -10.21
C LEU A 629 -10.97 31.94 -11.19
N ASN A 630 -12.27 31.70 -11.05
CA ASN A 630 -13.29 32.27 -11.93
C ASN A 630 -13.55 33.75 -11.57
N LEU A 631 -13.23 34.66 -12.49
CA LEU A 631 -13.43 36.09 -12.28
C LEU A 631 -14.89 36.51 -12.04
N GLY A 632 -15.86 35.80 -12.63
CA GLY A 632 -17.28 36.06 -12.39
C GLY A 632 -17.64 35.79 -10.93
N MET A 633 -17.19 34.66 -10.40
CA MET A 633 -17.34 34.32 -8.98
C MET A 633 -16.71 35.38 -8.08
N TYR A 634 -15.51 35.87 -8.41
CA TYR A 634 -14.81 36.86 -7.58
C TYR A 634 -15.54 38.20 -7.59
N LYS A 635 -16.12 38.58 -8.73
CA LYS A 635 -16.98 39.77 -8.83
C LYS A 635 -18.19 39.65 -7.91
N ASP A 636 -18.91 38.53 -8.00
CA ASP A 636 -20.10 38.30 -7.18
C ASP A 636 -19.76 38.31 -5.69
N ALA A 637 -18.73 37.55 -5.29
CA ALA A 637 -18.29 37.45 -3.90
C ALA A 637 -17.83 38.79 -3.32
N MET A 638 -16.91 39.50 -3.99
CA MET A 638 -16.38 40.76 -3.48
C MET A 638 -17.44 41.88 -3.48
N ASN A 639 -18.42 41.83 -4.39
CA ASN A 639 -19.56 42.75 -4.35
C ASN A 639 -20.46 42.49 -3.13
N ALA A 640 -20.74 41.22 -2.80
CA ALA A 640 -21.48 40.87 -1.58
C ALA A 640 -20.74 41.33 -0.33
N TRP A 641 -19.45 41.00 -0.23
CA TRP A 641 -18.59 41.36 0.91
C TRP A 641 -18.50 42.87 1.12
N GLU A 642 -18.45 43.67 0.05
CA GLU A 642 -18.44 45.13 0.16
C GLU A 642 -19.81 45.72 0.49
N ARG A 643 -20.90 45.17 -0.07
CA ARG A 643 -22.27 45.56 0.29
C ARG A 643 -22.50 45.40 1.79
N ASP A 644 -22.01 44.30 2.35
CA ASP A 644 -22.25 43.93 3.75
C ASP A 644 -21.09 44.30 4.70
N ASN A 645 -20.07 45.02 4.20
CA ASN A 645 -18.91 45.51 4.94
C ASN A 645 -18.09 44.42 5.67
N VAL A 646 -17.88 43.28 5.03
CA VAL A 646 -17.01 42.21 5.55
C VAL A 646 -15.55 42.71 5.61
N ASP A 647 -14.96 42.70 6.80
CA ASP A 647 -13.56 43.07 7.02
C ASP A 647 -12.62 41.89 6.72
N TYR A 648 -11.88 41.98 5.61
CA TYR A 648 -10.87 41.01 5.22
C TYR A 648 -9.72 41.66 4.47
N ASP A 649 -8.54 41.03 4.51
CA ASP A 649 -7.32 41.52 3.86
C ASP A 649 -7.00 40.75 2.58
N VAL A 650 -7.21 39.43 2.59
CA VAL A 650 -6.74 38.50 1.56
C VAL A 650 -7.89 37.75 0.93
N LEU A 651 -7.99 37.75 -0.40
CA LEU A 651 -8.75 36.75 -1.14
C LEU A 651 -7.81 35.57 -1.45
N GLY A 652 -8.16 34.41 -0.90
CA GLY A 652 -7.46 33.15 -1.11
C GLY A 652 -8.11 32.29 -2.20
N ALA A 653 -7.31 31.57 -2.97
CA ALA A 653 -7.79 30.67 -4.02
C ALA A 653 -7.19 29.26 -3.93
N SER A 654 -7.98 28.23 -4.24
CA SER A 654 -7.46 26.92 -4.66
C SER A 654 -7.06 26.96 -6.13
N SER A 655 -5.92 26.36 -6.46
CA SER A 655 -5.40 26.28 -7.82
C SER A 655 -4.60 25.00 -8.05
N TYR A 656 -5.27 24.00 -8.63
CA TYR A 656 -4.67 22.71 -8.96
C TYR A 656 -4.43 22.58 -10.46
N ALA A 657 -3.17 22.43 -10.87
CA ALA A 657 -2.80 22.44 -12.28
C ALA A 657 -3.42 21.28 -13.09
N PHE A 658 -3.73 20.14 -12.44
CA PHE A 658 -4.33 18.97 -13.10
C PHE A 658 -5.81 19.17 -13.47
N TRP A 659 -6.54 20.06 -12.77
CA TRP A 659 -7.91 20.45 -13.15
C TRP A 659 -7.95 21.73 -13.97
N ALA A 660 -7.15 22.74 -13.61
CA ALA A 660 -7.16 24.04 -14.26
C ALA A 660 -6.51 24.03 -15.65
N GLY A 661 -5.60 23.09 -15.92
CA GLY A 661 -4.93 22.93 -17.21
C GLY A 661 -4.13 24.17 -17.64
N LYS A 662 -3.96 24.34 -18.95
CA LYS A 662 -3.06 25.36 -19.54
C LYS A 662 -3.43 26.82 -19.21
N ASN A 663 -4.68 27.08 -18.84
CA ASN A 663 -5.16 28.44 -18.54
C ASN A 663 -4.93 28.85 -17.08
N MET A 664 -4.44 27.95 -16.22
CA MET A 664 -4.22 28.19 -14.79
C MET A 664 -3.47 29.50 -14.54
N LEU A 665 -2.28 29.67 -15.12
CA LEU A 665 -1.41 30.81 -14.86
C LEU A 665 -2.03 32.13 -15.29
N GLU A 666 -2.73 32.14 -16.42
CA GLU A 666 -3.44 33.33 -16.92
C GLU A 666 -4.59 33.71 -15.99
N ASN A 667 -5.35 32.73 -15.50
CA ASN A 667 -6.41 32.98 -14.54
C ASN A 667 -5.87 33.48 -13.19
N VAL A 668 -4.73 32.97 -12.73
CA VAL A 668 -4.03 33.48 -11.53
C VAL A 668 -3.67 34.96 -11.68
N ARG A 669 -3.10 35.36 -12.83
CA ARG A 669 -2.72 36.77 -13.07
C ARG A 669 -3.94 37.68 -13.05
N LYS A 670 -4.98 37.32 -13.81
CA LYS A 670 -6.22 38.09 -13.88
C LYS A 670 -6.94 38.17 -12.53
N ALA A 671 -6.96 37.08 -11.76
CA ALA A 671 -7.51 37.06 -10.42
C ALA A 671 -6.75 38.03 -9.50
N GLY A 672 -5.41 37.96 -9.49
CA GLY A 672 -4.57 38.88 -8.72
C GLY A 672 -4.78 40.35 -9.09
N GLU A 673 -4.85 40.66 -10.39
CA GLU A 673 -5.14 42.01 -10.92
C GLU A 673 -6.51 42.52 -10.45
N TYR A 674 -7.56 41.69 -10.57
CA TYR A 674 -8.90 42.07 -10.15
C TYR A 674 -8.97 42.30 -8.63
N VAL A 675 -8.38 41.43 -7.83
CA VAL A 675 -8.33 41.56 -6.37
C VAL A 675 -7.55 42.81 -5.96
N ALA A 676 -6.46 43.13 -6.65
CA ALA A 676 -5.68 44.36 -6.41
C ALA A 676 -6.51 45.62 -6.68
N SER A 677 -7.37 45.60 -7.71
CA SER A 677 -8.24 46.73 -8.08
C SER A 677 -9.26 47.11 -6.99
N ARG A 678 -9.52 46.19 -6.06
CA ARG A 678 -10.40 46.36 -4.89
C ARG A 678 -9.64 46.60 -3.58
N GLY A 679 -8.32 46.83 -3.67
CA GLY A 679 -7.47 47.15 -2.53
C GLY A 679 -7.17 45.96 -1.63
N LYS A 680 -7.30 44.73 -2.15
CA LYS A 680 -7.11 43.49 -1.39
C LYS A 680 -5.85 42.74 -1.83
N LEU A 681 -5.34 41.91 -0.94
CA LEU A 681 -4.20 41.02 -1.15
C LEU A 681 -4.66 39.70 -1.75
N PHE A 682 -3.77 39.01 -2.46
CA PHE A 682 -4.08 37.74 -3.12
C PHE A 682 -3.06 36.66 -2.76
N ALA A 683 -3.56 35.46 -2.46
CA ALA A 683 -2.74 34.28 -2.21
C ALA A 683 -3.40 33.02 -2.80
N VAL A 684 -2.58 32.06 -3.21
CA VAL A 684 -3.08 30.70 -3.52
C VAL A 684 -2.97 29.86 -2.25
N LEU A 685 -4.10 29.51 -1.65
CA LEU A 685 -4.13 28.80 -0.36
C LEU A 685 -4.03 27.29 -0.50
N GLU A 686 -4.29 26.75 -1.70
CA GLU A 686 -4.10 25.34 -1.99
C GLU A 686 -3.60 25.13 -3.42
N THR A 687 -2.56 24.32 -3.57
CA THR A 687 -2.03 23.84 -4.86
C THR A 687 -1.21 22.58 -4.66
N SER A 688 -1.03 21.78 -5.70
CA SER A 688 -0.15 20.61 -5.68
C SER A 688 0.15 20.12 -7.10
N TRP A 689 1.14 19.24 -7.22
CA TRP A 689 1.44 18.55 -8.48
C TRP A 689 1.99 17.14 -8.25
N LEU A 690 1.76 16.26 -9.22
CA LEU A 690 2.10 14.84 -9.16
C LEU A 690 3.62 14.59 -9.13
N ASN A 691 4.10 13.90 -8.10
CA ASN A 691 5.42 13.26 -8.08
C ASN A 691 5.41 11.91 -8.83
N SER A 692 4.25 11.24 -8.91
CA SER A 692 4.05 9.97 -9.60
C SER A 692 2.58 9.80 -10.04
N GLN A 693 2.29 8.79 -10.86
CA GLN A 693 0.91 8.38 -11.17
C GLN A 693 0.47 7.13 -10.39
N LYS A 694 1.33 6.66 -9.49
CA LYS A 694 1.16 5.38 -8.80
C LYS A 694 0.59 5.61 -7.40
N ASP A 695 -0.11 4.61 -6.90
CA ASP A 695 -0.66 4.57 -5.54
C ASP A 695 0.35 3.88 -4.63
N ALA A 696 0.76 4.57 -3.55
CA ALA A 696 1.74 4.07 -2.60
C ALA A 696 1.13 3.52 -1.30
N ASP A 697 -0.20 3.55 -1.13
CA ASP A 697 -0.86 3.26 0.15
C ASP A 697 -2.05 2.30 0.04
N GLY A 698 -2.60 2.13 -1.17
CA GLY A 698 -3.72 1.25 -1.48
C GLY A 698 -5.10 1.93 -1.49
N THR A 699 -5.13 3.24 -1.30
CA THR A 699 -6.30 4.11 -1.45
C THR A 699 -6.12 4.92 -2.72
N VAL A 700 -7.17 4.95 -3.54
CA VAL A 700 -7.08 5.60 -4.85
C VAL A 700 -6.77 7.09 -4.72
N ASN A 701 -5.66 7.51 -5.32
CA ASN A 701 -5.25 8.90 -5.41
C ASN A 701 -6.27 9.78 -6.16
N MET A 702 -6.46 11.01 -5.70
CA MET A 702 -7.39 12.01 -6.26
C MET A 702 -7.10 12.34 -7.72
N ALA A 703 -5.82 12.35 -8.10
CA ALA A 703 -5.36 12.55 -9.45
C ALA A 703 -4.28 11.53 -9.80
N ASN A 704 -4.53 10.71 -10.81
CA ASN A 704 -3.57 9.73 -11.33
C ASN A 704 -3.44 9.77 -12.86
N ASN A 705 -4.32 10.50 -13.55
CA ASN A 705 -4.30 10.67 -15.00
C ASN A 705 -3.71 12.03 -15.39
N THR A 706 -2.76 12.00 -16.32
CA THR A 706 -2.04 13.19 -16.82
C THR A 706 -2.44 13.57 -18.24
N ASN A 707 -3.56 13.08 -18.74
CA ASN A 707 -4.09 13.51 -20.04
C ASN A 707 -4.31 15.04 -20.03
N GLY A 708 -3.54 15.76 -20.84
CA GLY A 708 -3.57 17.23 -20.88
C GLY A 708 -2.72 17.90 -19.79
N ALA A 709 -1.87 17.15 -19.07
CA ALA A 709 -0.96 17.68 -18.07
C ALA A 709 -0.06 18.80 -18.64
N VAL A 710 0.05 19.88 -17.88
CA VAL A 710 0.84 21.06 -18.24
C VAL A 710 2.32 20.84 -17.90
N TYR A 711 2.59 20.11 -16.81
CA TYR A 711 3.93 19.82 -16.33
C TYR A 711 4.22 18.32 -16.43
N LYS A 712 5.51 17.94 -16.39
CA LYS A 712 5.89 16.52 -16.33
C LYS A 712 5.47 15.92 -14.98
N VAL A 713 5.19 14.63 -14.92
CA VAL A 713 5.08 13.93 -13.63
C VAL A 713 6.49 13.76 -13.05
N GLY A 714 6.65 13.99 -11.75
CA GLY A 714 7.93 13.85 -11.04
C GLY A 714 8.42 15.13 -10.36
N PRO A 715 9.49 15.04 -9.56
CA PRO A 715 10.05 16.18 -8.83
C PRO A 715 10.36 17.39 -9.70
N GLN A 716 10.88 17.20 -10.92
CA GLN A 716 11.15 18.33 -11.82
C GLN A 716 9.87 19.07 -12.21
N GLY A 717 8.77 18.35 -12.47
CA GLY A 717 7.49 18.97 -12.80
C GLY A 717 6.86 19.70 -11.62
N GLN A 718 7.06 19.22 -10.39
CA GLN A 718 6.66 19.96 -9.18
C GLN A 718 7.41 21.29 -9.07
N ALA A 719 8.73 21.28 -9.29
CA ALA A 719 9.54 22.49 -9.26
C ALA A 719 9.19 23.48 -10.38
N ASP A 720 8.89 22.99 -11.60
CA ASP A 720 8.44 23.80 -12.72
C ASP A 720 7.07 24.44 -12.45
N MET A 721 6.11 23.65 -11.96
CA MET A 721 4.78 24.14 -11.59
C MET A 721 4.87 25.24 -10.53
N LEU A 722 5.64 25.02 -9.47
CA LEU A 722 5.82 26.01 -8.41
C LEU A 722 6.50 27.28 -8.92
N SER A 723 7.52 27.15 -9.77
CA SER A 723 8.19 28.31 -10.37
C SER A 723 7.22 29.17 -11.17
N ASP A 724 6.42 28.55 -12.03
CA ASP A 724 5.48 29.24 -12.90
C ASP A 724 4.30 29.83 -12.13
N LEU A 725 3.78 29.11 -11.13
CA LEU A 725 2.72 29.59 -10.24
C LEU A 725 3.17 30.82 -9.45
N TYR A 726 4.34 30.76 -8.79
CA TYR A 726 4.84 31.90 -8.04
C TYR A 726 5.14 33.10 -8.95
N ASN A 727 5.66 32.88 -10.16
CA ASN A 727 5.82 33.95 -11.15
C ASN A 727 4.48 34.60 -11.52
N ALA A 728 3.41 33.83 -11.65
CA ALA A 728 2.07 34.35 -11.95
C ALA A 728 1.45 35.11 -10.76
N ILE A 729 1.65 34.65 -9.52
CA ILE A 729 1.17 35.34 -8.32
C ILE A 729 1.91 36.67 -8.13
N LEU A 730 3.24 36.64 -8.28
CA LEU A 730 4.11 37.77 -7.96
C LEU A 730 4.26 38.79 -9.11
N SER A 731 3.59 38.57 -10.25
CA SER A 731 3.46 39.59 -11.29
C SER A 731 2.61 40.78 -10.83
N ASN A 732 1.81 40.59 -9.79
CA ASN A 732 1.06 41.66 -9.12
C ASN A 732 1.66 42.00 -7.75
N ASP A 733 1.61 43.28 -7.37
CA ASP A 733 2.17 43.74 -6.10
C ASP A 733 1.38 43.27 -4.88
N ASN A 734 0.10 42.96 -5.04
CA ASN A 734 -0.76 42.39 -4.01
C ASN A 734 -0.57 40.88 -3.76
N GLY A 735 0.14 40.17 -4.65
CA GLY A 735 0.37 38.74 -4.54
C GLY A 735 1.31 38.39 -3.39
N LEU A 736 0.88 37.53 -2.47
CA LEU A 736 1.61 37.15 -1.26
C LEU A 736 2.49 35.91 -1.43
N GLY A 737 2.03 34.93 -2.22
CA GLY A 737 2.68 33.63 -2.38
C GLY A 737 1.64 32.50 -2.41
N ALA A 738 2.08 31.27 -2.11
CA ALA A 738 1.22 30.10 -2.16
C ALA A 738 1.46 29.11 -1.01
N PHE A 739 0.48 28.24 -0.79
CA PHE A 739 0.55 27.09 0.11
C PHE A 739 0.39 25.79 -0.67
N TYR A 740 1.39 24.91 -0.59
CA TYR A 740 1.32 23.58 -1.18
C TYR A 740 0.48 22.68 -0.27
N TRP A 741 -0.61 22.15 -0.79
CA TRP A 741 -1.57 21.38 -0.02
C TRP A 741 -1.02 19.98 0.27
N GLU A 742 -0.99 19.61 1.56
CA GLU A 742 -0.54 18.31 2.09
C GLU A 742 0.77 17.80 1.49
N GLY A 743 1.77 18.69 1.45
CA GLY A 743 3.08 18.39 0.87
C GLY A 743 3.86 17.27 1.56
N ALA A 744 3.36 16.74 2.68
CA ALA A 744 3.99 15.69 3.47
C ALA A 744 3.03 14.56 3.90
N TRP A 745 1.83 14.48 3.33
CA TRP A 745 0.91 13.38 3.63
C TRP A 745 1.35 12.11 2.90
N ILE A 746 2.10 11.25 3.59
CA ILE A 746 2.65 10.01 3.03
C ILE A 746 1.92 8.77 3.61
N PRO A 747 2.06 7.58 2.99
CA PRO A 747 1.52 6.34 3.54
C PRO A 747 1.96 6.09 4.99
N VAL A 748 1.11 5.47 5.81
CA VAL A 748 1.57 4.95 7.12
C VAL A 748 2.53 3.78 6.90
N ARG A 749 2.19 2.91 5.95
CA ARG A 749 3.05 1.86 5.43
C ARG A 749 3.01 1.88 3.90
N ALA A 750 4.15 2.17 3.28
CA ALA A 750 4.28 2.17 1.82
C ALA A 750 3.95 0.80 1.19
N GLY A 751 3.43 0.81 -0.03
CA GLY A 751 3.02 -0.37 -0.79
C GLY A 751 1.49 -0.53 -0.82
N TRP A 752 0.86 -0.52 -1.99
CA TRP A 752 -0.61 -0.66 -2.09
C TRP A 752 -1.14 -2.02 -1.59
N VAL A 753 -0.30 -3.06 -1.48
CA VAL A 753 -0.71 -4.31 -0.81
C VAL A 753 -0.93 -4.14 0.69
N ASN A 754 -0.45 -3.04 1.29
CA ASN A 754 -0.68 -2.70 2.70
C ASN A 754 -1.99 -1.92 2.94
N TRP A 755 -2.86 -1.80 1.93
CA TRP A 755 -4.13 -1.06 1.99
C TRP A 755 -4.95 -1.33 3.26
N LYS A 756 -5.01 -2.59 3.70
CA LYS A 756 -5.81 -2.97 4.88
C LYS A 756 -5.24 -2.36 6.16
N TYR A 757 -3.91 -2.42 6.31
CA TYR A 757 -3.22 -1.79 7.45
C TYR A 757 -3.40 -0.28 7.41
N ASN A 758 -3.18 0.36 6.26
CA ASN A 758 -3.34 1.82 6.12
C ASN A 758 -4.79 2.27 6.40
N LYS A 759 -5.78 1.47 5.99
CA LYS A 759 -7.20 1.70 6.29
C LYS A 759 -7.52 1.55 7.78
N GLU A 760 -6.94 0.58 8.46
CA GLU A 760 -7.06 0.42 9.93
C GLU A 760 -6.45 1.63 10.65
N MET A 761 -5.26 2.08 10.24
CA MET A 761 -4.61 3.27 10.81
C MET A 761 -5.40 4.56 10.54
N ALA A 762 -6.08 4.66 9.39
CA ALA A 762 -6.97 5.77 9.09
C ALA A 762 -8.17 5.83 10.06
N ASN A 763 -8.74 4.69 10.43
CA ASN A 763 -9.81 4.61 11.42
C ASN A 763 -9.34 4.91 12.84
N GLU A 764 -8.15 4.45 13.21
CA GLU A 764 -7.63 4.57 14.58
C GLU A 764 -7.03 5.95 14.88
N PHE A 765 -6.16 6.43 13.98
CA PHE A 765 -5.37 7.66 14.20
C PHE A 765 -5.78 8.82 13.30
N GLY A 766 -6.66 8.58 12.35
CA GLY A 766 -7.07 9.58 11.38
C GLY A 766 -6.05 9.83 10.28
N THR A 767 -5.16 8.87 9.99
CA THR A 767 -4.05 9.05 9.03
C THR A 767 -4.45 9.12 7.57
N GLY A 768 -5.66 8.70 7.20
CA GLY A 768 -6.14 8.73 5.82
C GLY A 768 -7.16 9.84 5.59
N TRP A 769 -7.69 9.98 4.37
CA TRP A 769 -8.56 11.12 4.03
C TRP A 769 -9.88 11.11 4.82
N ALA A 770 -10.39 9.92 5.15
CA ALA A 770 -11.57 9.74 5.98
C ALA A 770 -11.57 8.36 6.66
N ALA A 771 -12.29 8.27 7.77
CA ALA A 771 -12.58 7.05 8.51
C ALA A 771 -14.05 6.64 8.33
N GLU A 772 -14.36 5.36 8.61
CA GLU A 772 -15.74 4.87 8.69
C GLU A 772 -16.59 5.69 9.68
N ASN A 773 -15.95 6.15 10.76
CA ASN A 773 -16.59 6.87 11.86
C ASN A 773 -17.16 8.23 11.45
N ALA A 774 -16.82 8.74 10.26
CA ALA A 774 -17.41 9.95 9.69
C ALA A 774 -18.86 9.73 9.22
N GLU A 775 -19.30 8.47 9.10
CA GLU A 775 -20.68 8.14 8.76
C GLU A 775 -21.67 8.72 9.79
N GLY A 776 -22.76 9.30 9.28
CA GLY A 776 -23.75 10.01 10.10
C GLY A 776 -23.48 11.51 10.24
N TYR A 777 -22.23 11.95 10.09
CA TYR A 777 -21.90 13.38 9.91
C TYR A 777 -21.71 13.71 8.43
N TYR A 778 -20.77 13.03 7.76
CA TYR A 778 -20.42 13.29 6.36
C TYR A 778 -21.34 12.51 5.40
N PRO A 779 -21.59 12.99 4.16
CA PRO A 779 -22.48 12.30 3.24
C PRO A 779 -22.02 10.88 2.93
N THR A 780 -22.89 9.89 3.10
CA THR A 780 -22.61 8.48 2.79
C THR A 780 -22.14 8.29 1.35
N SER A 781 -22.66 9.07 0.40
CA SER A 781 -22.24 9.03 -1.01
C SER A 781 -20.80 9.47 -1.26
N LYS A 782 -20.15 10.13 -0.29
CA LYS A 782 -18.73 10.49 -0.34
C LYS A 782 -17.85 9.42 0.31
N LEU A 783 -18.36 8.73 1.33
CA LEU A 783 -17.66 7.66 2.05
C LEU A 783 -17.75 6.30 1.33
N TYR A 784 -18.77 6.12 0.49
CA TYR A 784 -19.05 4.87 -0.22
C TYR A 784 -19.35 5.10 -1.71
N TYR A 785 -18.77 4.27 -2.57
CA TYR A 785 -19.06 4.22 -4.02
C TYR A 785 -19.57 2.82 -4.39
N ASN A 786 -20.79 2.74 -4.95
CA ASN A 786 -21.47 1.47 -5.23
C ASN A 786 -21.46 0.51 -4.02
N GLU A 787 -21.80 1.03 -2.83
CA GLU A 787 -21.80 0.32 -1.55
C GLU A 787 -20.41 -0.12 -1.04
N ASN A 788 -19.34 0.13 -1.79
CA ASN A 788 -17.97 -0.18 -1.36
C ASN A 788 -17.36 1.03 -0.64
N PRO A 789 -16.68 0.83 0.51
CA PRO A 789 -16.09 1.92 1.26
C PRO A 789 -14.91 2.51 0.49
N VAL A 790 -14.99 3.81 0.18
CA VAL A 790 -13.91 4.60 -0.42
C VAL A 790 -13.19 5.48 0.59
N TRP A 791 -13.71 5.59 1.82
CA TRP A 791 -12.93 5.99 2.98
C TRP A 791 -11.78 4.99 3.20
N GLY A 792 -10.65 5.48 3.74
CA GLY A 792 -9.44 4.69 3.85
C GLY A 792 -8.22 5.56 4.08
N GLY A 793 -7.08 5.11 3.56
CA GLY A 793 -5.79 5.78 3.64
C GLY A 793 -5.75 7.12 2.88
N ASN A 794 -4.56 7.53 2.53
CA ASN A 794 -4.27 8.79 1.88
C ASN A 794 -4.67 8.76 0.40
N SER A 795 -5.33 9.82 -0.08
CA SER A 795 -5.68 9.99 -1.49
C SER A 795 -4.78 10.99 -2.22
N TRP A 796 -3.62 11.34 -1.64
CA TRP A 796 -2.72 12.37 -2.13
C TRP A 796 -1.22 12.03 -1.98
N ASP A 797 -0.86 10.77 -1.69
CA ASP A 797 0.54 10.35 -1.50
C ASP A 797 1.42 10.65 -2.72
N ASN A 798 0.83 10.56 -3.91
CA ASN A 798 1.50 10.80 -5.18
C ASN A 798 1.71 12.30 -5.52
N GLN A 799 1.40 13.20 -4.59
CA GLN A 799 1.56 14.65 -4.77
C GLN A 799 2.46 15.29 -3.72
N THR A 800 3.00 14.51 -2.79
CA THR A 800 3.89 15.03 -1.74
C THR A 800 5.23 15.52 -2.30
N LEU A 801 5.92 16.32 -1.50
CA LEU A 801 7.32 16.74 -1.69
C LEU A 801 8.29 15.83 -0.93
N PHE A 802 7.81 14.64 -0.53
CA PHE A 802 8.57 13.56 0.08
C PHE A 802 8.35 12.28 -0.74
N ASP A 803 9.24 11.29 -0.63
CA ASP A 803 8.92 9.94 -1.10
C ASP A 803 7.96 9.26 -0.11
N ASP A 804 7.46 8.10 -0.52
CA ASP A 804 6.53 7.27 0.25
C ASP A 804 7.11 6.72 1.56
N LYS A 805 8.39 6.99 1.85
CA LYS A 805 9.10 6.62 3.07
C LYS A 805 9.52 7.83 3.91
N GLY A 806 9.16 9.04 3.51
CA GLY A 806 9.42 10.27 4.26
C GLY A 806 10.78 10.92 4.00
N TYR A 807 11.49 10.54 2.94
CA TYR A 807 12.67 11.28 2.49
C TYR A 807 12.26 12.47 1.62
N PRO A 808 12.84 13.66 1.80
CA PRO A 808 12.48 14.83 1.02
C PRO A 808 12.88 14.63 -0.45
N LEU A 809 11.98 15.00 -1.36
CA LEU A 809 12.28 15.06 -2.79
C LEU A 809 13.14 16.29 -3.07
N ASP A 810 13.98 16.23 -4.10
CA ASP A 810 14.81 17.36 -4.51
C ASP A 810 13.98 18.58 -4.95
N SER A 811 12.67 18.40 -5.23
CA SER A 811 11.72 19.50 -5.47
C SER A 811 11.46 20.38 -4.25
N LEU A 812 11.63 19.87 -3.02
CA LEU A 812 11.36 20.63 -1.78
C LEU A 812 12.29 21.84 -1.61
N ARG A 813 13.55 21.76 -2.06
CA ARG A 813 14.48 22.90 -2.02
C ARG A 813 14.09 24.05 -2.96
N PHE A 814 13.02 23.93 -3.75
CA PHE A 814 12.39 25.05 -4.45
C PHE A 814 12.22 26.26 -3.53
N TYR A 815 11.70 26.06 -2.32
CA TYR A 815 11.40 27.16 -1.40
C TYR A 815 12.64 27.95 -0.98
N ARG A 816 13.81 27.33 -0.90
CA ARG A 816 15.09 28.00 -0.65
C ARG A 816 15.71 28.56 -1.93
N ASP A 817 15.80 27.73 -2.97
CA ASP A 817 16.65 28.01 -4.13
C ASP A 817 15.96 28.92 -5.16
N ALA A 818 14.63 29.05 -5.16
CA ALA A 818 13.90 29.89 -6.10
C ALA A 818 13.93 31.39 -5.76
N ILE A 819 14.32 31.76 -4.53
CA ILE A 819 14.37 33.16 -4.05
C ILE A 819 15.32 33.98 -4.93
N SER A 820 14.85 35.08 -5.51
CA SER A 820 15.65 35.97 -6.36
C SER A 820 16.22 37.18 -5.62
N SER A 821 15.72 37.51 -4.43
CA SER A 821 16.19 38.63 -3.63
C SER A 821 15.96 38.43 -2.13
N ASN A 822 16.89 38.90 -1.29
CA ASN A 822 16.70 38.91 0.18
C ASN A 822 16.05 40.21 0.68
N THR A 823 15.53 41.04 -0.24
CA THR A 823 14.85 42.29 0.12
C THR A 823 13.56 42.00 0.88
N LYS A 824 13.37 42.66 2.03
CA LYS A 824 12.10 42.63 2.76
C LYS A 824 11.18 43.73 2.24
N TYR A 825 10.00 43.34 1.79
CA TYR A 825 8.95 44.24 1.34
C TYR A 825 7.79 44.28 2.34
N SER A 826 7.20 45.46 2.47
CA SER A 826 5.86 45.70 2.99
C SER A 826 4.92 46.02 1.81
N ARG A 827 3.61 45.97 2.07
CA ARG A 827 2.60 46.36 1.08
C ARG A 827 1.77 47.49 1.65
N VAL A 828 1.49 48.47 0.81
CA VAL A 828 0.62 49.60 1.15
C VAL A 828 -0.55 49.58 0.18
N VAL A 829 -1.76 49.64 0.71
CA VAL A 829 -2.98 49.86 -0.07
C VAL A 829 -3.21 51.37 -0.13
N VAL A 830 -3.23 51.91 -1.34
CA VAL A 830 -3.49 53.32 -1.61
C VAL A 830 -4.89 53.42 -2.21
N ALA A 831 -5.77 54.14 -1.53
CA ALA A 831 -7.08 54.52 -2.06
C ALA A 831 -6.98 55.91 -2.70
N LEU A 832 -7.35 56.00 -3.97
CA LEU A 832 -7.50 57.27 -4.68
C LEU A 832 -8.95 57.70 -4.55
N CYS A 833 -9.19 58.85 -3.94
CA CYS A 833 -10.54 59.32 -3.67
C CYS A 833 -10.87 60.62 -4.40
N ASP A 834 -12.15 60.82 -4.70
CA ASP A 834 -12.66 62.13 -5.10
C ASP A 834 -12.68 63.11 -3.91
N LYS A 835 -13.06 64.36 -4.17
CA LYS A 835 -13.18 65.41 -3.15
C LYS A 835 -14.20 65.12 -2.04
N ASN A 836 -15.06 64.11 -2.22
CA ASN A 836 -16.06 63.67 -1.26
C ASN A 836 -15.62 62.40 -0.52
N ASN A 837 -14.36 61.98 -0.67
CA ASN A 837 -13.79 60.73 -0.15
C ASN A 837 -14.39 59.45 -0.76
N ASN A 838 -15.08 59.51 -1.90
CA ASN A 838 -15.48 58.31 -2.61
C ASN A 838 -14.25 57.69 -3.28
N VAL A 839 -14.01 56.41 -3.04
CA VAL A 839 -12.86 55.72 -3.65
C VAL A 839 -13.13 55.52 -5.14
N LEU A 840 -12.27 56.10 -5.96
CA LEU A 840 -12.24 55.97 -7.42
C LEU A 840 -11.46 54.74 -7.84
N GLU A 841 -10.36 54.46 -7.14
CA GLU A 841 -9.46 53.37 -7.48
C GLU A 841 -8.62 52.94 -6.28
N TYR A 842 -8.34 51.64 -6.18
CA TYR A 842 -7.32 51.12 -5.30
C TYR A 842 -6.05 50.72 -6.06
N ARG A 843 -4.92 50.85 -5.37
CA ARG A 843 -3.63 50.30 -5.77
C ARG A 843 -2.96 49.65 -4.59
N VAL A 844 -2.34 48.49 -4.83
CA VAL A 844 -1.45 47.86 -3.86
C VAL A 844 -0.04 48.00 -4.37
N VAL A 845 0.85 48.54 -3.54
CA VAL A 845 2.24 48.82 -3.92
C VAL A 845 3.19 48.12 -2.98
N LYS A 846 4.19 47.43 -3.54
CA LYS A 846 5.33 46.90 -2.76
C LYS A 846 6.30 48.02 -2.42
N VAL A 847 6.60 48.17 -1.14
CA VAL A 847 7.56 49.17 -0.64
C VAL A 847 8.64 48.49 0.20
N VAL A 848 9.85 49.01 0.12
CA VAL A 848 10.93 48.62 1.04
C VAL A 848 10.83 49.54 2.26
N PRO A 849 10.67 49.03 3.49
CA PRO A 849 10.61 49.86 4.68
C PRO A 849 11.78 50.85 4.76
N GLY A 850 11.47 52.13 5.01
CA GLY A 850 12.46 53.21 5.05
C GLY A 850 12.92 53.76 3.68
N LYS A 851 12.32 53.31 2.57
CA LYS A 851 12.56 53.88 1.23
C LYS A 851 11.36 54.69 0.75
N SER A 852 11.62 55.79 0.04
CA SER A 852 10.58 56.59 -0.62
C SER A 852 10.22 55.99 -1.98
N ILE A 853 8.93 56.05 -2.33
CA ILE A 853 8.42 55.76 -3.67
C ILE A 853 7.72 57.00 -4.23
N THR A 854 7.85 57.23 -5.53
CA THR A 854 7.11 58.28 -6.24
C THR A 854 6.10 57.59 -7.16
N TYR A 855 4.82 57.93 -7.01
CA TYR A 855 3.74 57.37 -7.81
C TYR A 855 3.07 58.48 -8.61
N THR A 856 2.83 58.22 -9.91
CA THR A 856 2.13 59.15 -10.79
C THR A 856 0.66 58.75 -10.87
N LEU A 857 -0.24 59.67 -10.53
CA LEU A 857 -1.67 59.44 -10.62
C LEU A 857 -2.07 59.24 -12.10
N PRO A 858 -3.02 58.33 -12.41
CA PRO A 858 -3.53 58.20 -13.77
C PRO A 858 -4.22 59.51 -14.21
N ASP A 859 -4.17 59.80 -15.51
CA ASP A 859 -4.94 60.90 -16.08
C ASP A 859 -6.43 60.66 -15.81
N ILE A 860 -7.09 61.62 -15.17
CA ILE A 860 -8.54 61.60 -14.94
C ILE A 860 -9.20 61.72 -16.31
N LYS A 861 -9.79 60.63 -16.81
CA LYS A 861 -10.56 60.61 -18.07
C LYS A 861 -12.01 60.97 -17.87
#